data_AF-A0AAV4FCN8-F1
#
_entry.id   AF-A0AAV4FCN8-F1
#
_cell.length_a   1.000
_cell.length_b   1.000
_cell.length_c   1.000
_cell.angle_alpha   90.00
_cell.angle_beta   90.00
_cell.angle_gamma   90.00
#
_symmetry.space_group_name_H-M   'P 1'
#
loop_
_entity.id
_entity.type
_entity.pdbx_description
1 polymer ?
#
loop_
_entity_poly.entity_id
_entity_poly.type
_entity_poly.pdbx_seq_one_letter_code
_entity_poly.pdbx_strand_id
1 'polypeptide(L)'
;MDKLKADLQVVLDKGIRSLAVVLMHSYIFPEHEQLIGRLASEMGFTNVSLSSKVMSMARIVPRGYTVSADAYLTPCIKKYVEGFREGLQGANILFMRSDGGLTPMESFMGSLAILSGPAGGVVGYAETTFDKRTQVPVIGFDMGGTSTDVSRFAGEFEHVFETTTAGITIQAPQLDINTVAAGGGSMLFFRSGMFVVGPESAGAHPGPTCYMKGGPLTITDANLCLGRLLPEYFPHIFGETEDKPLDKAASMKAFEKLTVEVNDFLEKQAVSNKTEFVGKSKEEIGLGFIRVANETMCRPIRALTQAKGYDTSKHILACFGGAGGQHACAIARSLGMKEVFIHRYSGILSAYGMALADVVYEAQEPCAFTYLEENFQQINKRIKALEEECRTALKLQGFEGGQIETQPFLHLRYQGTDCALMCSSHSATQQDATSSYGDFLKAFLTRYQTEFGFTLEGRDICVDDIRVRSVGKSLAGADTQVAKASGPPVREKMVKCHFEEGHLDTGVYLLGSLGAGHSVDGPAIIIDKNSTILVEPKCKAEITEQGDVRIHVESAGHKEVGTELDAIQLSIFSHRFMSTAEQMGRVLQRTSISTNIKERLDFSCAMFGSDGGLVANAPHIPVHLGAMQETVQYQIRTIGADLCDGDVILSNHPQAGGSHLPDLTVITPVFYPGQPKPVFFVASRGHHADIGGITPGSMPPHSSSIHQEGAVFKSFKLVEAGVFKEKEVTAALQAPAQYPGSSGTRNLHDNLSDLRAQVAANHRGIKLITELINEYGLEVVQAYMKHIQVNTSPDTWFSPVPL
;
A
#
# COMPACT_ATOMS: atom_id res chain seq x y z
N MET A 1 10.91 -43.46 6.52
CA MET A 1 12.09 -42.67 6.93
C MET A 1 13.34 -43.02 6.13
N ASP A 2 13.66 -44.30 5.92
CA ASP A 2 14.88 -44.69 5.17
C ASP A 2 14.95 -44.14 3.74
N LYS A 3 13.82 -44.17 3.01
CA LYS A 3 13.73 -43.54 1.68
C LYS A 3 14.05 -42.04 1.75
N LEU A 4 13.46 -41.32 2.69
CA LEU A 4 13.72 -39.90 2.88
C LEU A 4 15.19 -39.64 3.24
N LYS A 5 15.79 -40.49 4.08
CA LYS A 5 17.23 -40.40 4.40
C LYS A 5 18.09 -40.52 3.15
N ALA A 6 17.78 -41.46 2.25
CA ALA A 6 18.47 -41.58 0.97
C ALA A 6 18.27 -40.34 0.09
N ASP A 7 17.04 -39.83 -0.01
CA ASP A 7 16.72 -38.62 -0.79
C ASP A 7 17.44 -37.37 -0.24
N LEU A 8 17.49 -37.21 1.08
CA LEU A 8 18.20 -36.12 1.75
C LEU A 8 19.73 -36.22 1.59
N GLN A 9 20.28 -37.43 1.52
CA GLN A 9 21.71 -37.62 1.27
C GLN A 9 22.10 -37.07 -0.11
N VAL A 10 21.28 -37.34 -1.14
CA VAL A 10 21.48 -36.77 -2.48
C VAL A 10 21.49 -35.24 -2.46
N VAL A 11 20.67 -34.61 -1.61
CA VAL A 11 20.64 -33.14 -1.45
C VAL A 11 21.92 -32.63 -0.77
N LEU A 12 22.40 -33.31 0.29
CA LEU A 12 23.67 -32.96 0.94
C LEU A 12 24.87 -33.13 0.00
N ASP A 13 24.89 -34.19 -0.80
CA ASP A 13 25.97 -34.47 -1.75
C ASP A 13 26.07 -33.39 -2.85
N LYS A 14 24.97 -32.68 -3.14
CA LYS A 14 24.95 -31.50 -4.01
C LYS A 14 25.49 -30.22 -3.36
N GLY A 15 25.91 -30.28 -2.09
CA GLY A 15 26.41 -29.11 -1.34
C GLY A 15 25.32 -28.24 -0.71
N ILE A 16 24.05 -28.63 -0.81
CA ILE A 16 22.95 -27.90 -0.16
C ILE A 16 23.00 -28.18 1.35
N ARG A 17 22.87 -27.13 2.16
CA ARG A 17 22.96 -27.21 3.64
C ARG A 17 21.78 -26.60 4.38
N SER A 18 20.95 -25.81 3.68
CA SER A 18 19.71 -25.26 4.22
C SER A 18 18.51 -25.97 3.61
N LEU A 19 17.54 -26.37 4.44
CA LEU A 19 16.37 -27.13 4.04
C LEU A 19 15.09 -26.45 4.52
N ALA A 20 14.13 -26.25 3.62
CA ALA A 20 12.75 -25.90 3.95
C ALA A 20 11.87 -27.15 3.89
N VAL A 21 11.02 -27.36 4.90
CA VAL A 21 10.09 -28.49 4.96
C VAL A 21 8.67 -27.97 5.05
N VAL A 22 7.82 -28.37 4.09
CA VAL A 22 6.39 -28.05 4.07
C VAL A 22 5.58 -29.29 3.72
N LEU A 23 4.64 -29.66 4.59
CA LEU A 23 3.67 -30.73 4.36
C LEU A 23 2.24 -30.16 4.41
N MET A 24 1.31 -30.87 3.75
CA MET A 24 -0.12 -30.55 3.88
C MET A 24 -0.57 -30.77 5.33
N HIS A 25 -1.40 -29.87 5.84
CA HIS A 25 -1.97 -29.90 7.19
C HIS A 25 -0.97 -29.90 8.36
N SER A 26 0.31 -29.66 8.12
CA SER A 26 1.33 -29.62 9.19
C SER A 26 1.15 -28.49 10.19
N TYR A 27 0.41 -27.45 9.83
CA TYR A 27 0.01 -26.37 10.74
C TYR A 27 -0.89 -26.88 11.88
N ILE A 28 -1.62 -27.99 11.68
CA ILE A 28 -2.43 -28.67 12.71
C ILE A 28 -1.69 -29.89 13.27
N PHE A 29 -1.03 -30.66 12.39
CA PHE A 29 -0.36 -31.93 12.71
C PHE A 29 1.15 -31.86 12.38
N PRO A 30 1.96 -31.19 13.23
CA PRO A 30 3.36 -30.86 12.92
C PRO A 30 4.33 -32.04 13.06
N GLU A 31 3.89 -33.18 13.59
CA GLU A 31 4.75 -34.26 14.07
C GLU A 31 5.65 -34.82 12.95
N HIS A 32 5.10 -34.94 11.74
CA HIS A 32 5.88 -35.39 10.58
C HIS A 32 6.95 -34.39 10.16
N GLU A 33 6.67 -33.09 10.17
CA GLU A 33 7.70 -32.08 9.88
C GLU A 33 8.80 -32.09 10.95
N GLN A 34 8.42 -32.22 12.23
CA GLN A 34 9.39 -32.30 13.33
C GLN A 34 10.29 -33.53 13.22
N LEU A 35 9.75 -34.69 12.81
CA LEU A 35 10.53 -35.90 12.54
C LEU A 35 11.53 -35.69 11.40
N ILE A 36 11.09 -35.06 10.30
CA ILE A 36 11.95 -34.72 9.16
C ILE A 36 13.05 -33.77 9.60
N GLY A 37 12.72 -32.75 10.40
CA GLY A 37 13.67 -31.76 10.91
C GLY A 37 14.78 -32.37 11.77
N ARG A 38 14.42 -33.28 12.67
CA ARG A 38 15.40 -34.03 13.48
C ARG A 38 16.33 -34.86 12.61
N LEU A 39 15.78 -35.65 11.68
CA LEU A 39 16.56 -36.46 10.76
C LEU A 39 17.53 -35.60 9.92
N ALA A 40 17.04 -34.52 9.32
CA ALA A 40 17.88 -33.63 8.52
C ALA A 40 19.02 -33.00 9.34
N SER A 41 18.73 -32.58 10.57
CA SER A 41 19.74 -32.03 11.49
C SER A 41 20.82 -33.07 11.83
N GLU A 42 20.41 -34.31 12.14
CA GLU A 42 21.33 -35.44 12.41
C GLU A 42 22.20 -35.81 11.20
N MET A 43 21.71 -35.58 9.98
CA MET A 43 22.45 -35.83 8.74
C MET A 43 23.46 -34.72 8.39
N GLY A 44 23.43 -33.56 9.06
CA GLY A 44 24.39 -32.48 8.85
C GLY A 44 23.89 -31.29 8.02
N PHE A 45 22.57 -31.13 7.85
CA PHE A 45 22.03 -29.85 7.39
C PHE A 45 22.30 -28.77 8.46
N THR A 46 22.88 -27.64 8.07
CA THR A 46 23.24 -26.56 9.00
C THR A 46 22.05 -25.68 9.37
N ASN A 47 21.02 -25.66 8.54
CA ASN A 47 19.77 -24.94 8.81
C ASN A 47 18.57 -25.76 8.30
N VAL A 48 17.56 -25.94 9.15
CA VAL A 48 16.32 -26.61 8.78
C VAL A 48 15.14 -25.77 9.27
N SER A 49 14.36 -25.24 8.33
CA SER A 49 13.16 -24.47 8.60
C SER A 49 11.93 -25.35 8.39
N LEU A 50 11.11 -25.51 9.43
CA LEU A 50 9.87 -26.28 9.40
C LEU A 50 8.69 -25.33 9.25
N SER A 51 7.84 -25.56 8.26
CA SER A 51 6.74 -24.66 7.97
C SER A 51 5.77 -24.53 9.14
N SER A 52 5.53 -25.62 9.87
CA SER A 52 4.67 -25.62 11.06
C SER A 52 5.24 -24.84 12.25
N LYS A 53 6.55 -24.57 12.26
CA LYS A 53 7.23 -23.78 13.29
C LYS A 53 7.38 -22.32 12.86
N VAL A 54 7.70 -22.10 11.59
CA VAL A 54 7.86 -20.74 11.03
C VAL A 54 6.50 -20.03 10.95
N MET A 55 5.46 -20.74 10.53
CA MET A 55 4.11 -20.20 10.37
C MET A 55 3.04 -21.30 10.49
N SER A 56 2.36 -21.35 11.64
CA SER A 56 1.31 -22.33 11.96
C SER A 56 -0.06 -21.96 11.41
N MET A 57 -0.12 -21.37 10.22
CA MET A 57 -1.38 -21.01 9.54
C MET A 57 -1.72 -21.96 8.38
N ALA A 58 -3.01 -21.97 8.02
CA ALA A 58 -3.50 -22.63 6.81
C ALA A 58 -2.92 -21.97 5.54
N ARG A 59 -3.19 -22.59 4.38
CA ARG A 59 -2.67 -22.27 3.03
C ARG A 59 -1.21 -22.71 2.78
N ILE A 60 -1.07 -23.85 2.08
CA ILE A 60 0.25 -24.47 1.83
C ILE A 60 1.15 -23.63 0.93
N VAL A 61 0.61 -22.85 -0.01
CA VAL A 61 1.44 -22.09 -0.97
C VAL A 61 2.11 -20.87 -0.30
N PRO A 62 1.40 -19.92 0.34
CA PRO A 62 2.03 -18.85 1.12
C PRO A 62 2.92 -19.38 2.23
N ARG A 63 2.48 -20.44 2.94
CA ARG A 63 3.31 -21.08 3.98
C ARG A 63 4.60 -21.67 3.40
N GLY A 64 4.52 -22.28 2.21
CA GLY A 64 5.65 -22.82 1.45
C GLY A 64 6.65 -21.74 1.04
N TYR A 65 6.16 -20.61 0.53
CA TYR A 65 7.00 -19.44 0.22
C TYR A 65 7.68 -18.88 1.47
N THR A 66 6.94 -18.77 2.57
CA THR A 66 7.44 -18.26 3.85
C THR A 66 8.57 -19.12 4.41
N VAL A 67 8.38 -20.44 4.50
CA VAL A 67 9.42 -21.35 5.00
C VAL A 67 10.63 -21.40 4.06
N SER A 68 10.42 -21.22 2.76
CA SER A 68 11.51 -21.17 1.79
C SER A 68 12.33 -19.89 1.93
N ALA A 69 11.65 -18.74 2.08
CA ALA A 69 12.31 -17.46 2.35
C ALA A 69 13.07 -17.50 3.68
N ASP A 70 12.50 -18.10 4.73
CA ASP A 70 13.17 -18.30 6.01
C ASP A 70 14.43 -19.16 5.87
N ALA A 71 14.32 -20.32 5.21
CA ALA A 71 15.47 -21.20 4.98
C ALA A 71 16.56 -20.53 4.14
N TYR A 72 16.20 -19.61 3.25
CA TYR A 72 17.13 -18.85 2.42
C TYR A 72 17.85 -17.74 3.21
N LEU A 73 17.11 -16.98 4.02
CA LEU A 73 17.61 -15.77 4.69
C LEU A 73 18.27 -16.05 6.04
N THR A 74 17.73 -16.99 6.83
CA THR A 74 18.20 -17.26 8.20
C THR A 74 19.70 -17.57 8.29
N PRO A 75 20.31 -18.38 7.39
CA PRO A 75 21.76 -18.60 7.43
C PRO A 75 22.60 -17.32 7.23
N CYS A 76 22.18 -16.45 6.31
CA CYS A 76 22.85 -15.17 6.05
C CYS A 76 22.76 -14.24 7.27
N ILE A 77 21.57 -14.19 7.90
CA ILE A 77 21.33 -13.41 9.11
C ILE A 77 22.20 -13.92 10.25
N LYS A 78 22.17 -15.23 10.55
CA LYS A 78 23.00 -15.81 11.62
C LYS A 78 24.48 -15.48 11.45
N LYS A 79 25.02 -15.60 10.24
CA LYS A 79 26.42 -15.25 9.95
C LYS A 79 26.72 -13.77 10.22
N TYR A 80 25.84 -12.86 9.80
CA TYR A 80 25.99 -11.42 10.07
C TYR A 80 25.96 -11.13 11.58
N VAL A 81 25.01 -11.75 12.26
CA VAL A 81 24.73 -11.60 13.68
C VAL A 81 25.85 -12.15 14.57
N GLU A 82 26.43 -13.30 14.21
CA GLU A 82 27.58 -13.89 14.89
C GLU A 82 28.80 -12.96 14.87
N GLY A 83 29.06 -12.30 13.74
CA GLY A 83 30.13 -11.31 13.62
C GLY A 83 29.92 -10.09 14.54
N PHE A 84 28.68 -9.63 14.73
CA PHE A 84 28.35 -8.56 15.68
C PHE A 84 28.65 -8.95 17.12
N ARG A 85 28.35 -10.20 17.50
CA ARG A 85 28.56 -10.71 18.85
C ARG A 85 30.04 -10.69 19.25
N GLU A 86 30.94 -11.01 18.32
CA GLU A 86 32.38 -10.99 18.58
C GLU A 86 32.88 -9.59 19.00
N GLY A 87 32.28 -8.53 18.47
CA GLY A 87 32.63 -7.14 18.80
C GLY A 87 31.94 -6.56 20.06
N LEU A 88 30.91 -7.22 20.60
CA LEU A 88 30.02 -6.70 21.65
C LEU A 88 29.82 -7.68 22.82
N GLN A 89 30.88 -8.35 23.24
CA GLN A 89 30.81 -9.34 24.33
C GLN A 89 30.21 -8.76 25.62
N GLY A 90 29.18 -9.42 26.15
CA GLY A 90 28.52 -9.05 27.41
C GLY A 90 27.33 -8.08 27.28
N ALA A 91 27.03 -7.57 26.08
CA ALA A 91 25.84 -6.76 25.84
C ALA A 91 24.60 -7.64 25.57
N ASN A 92 23.42 -7.20 26.04
CA ASN A 92 22.15 -7.79 25.60
C ASN A 92 21.79 -7.23 24.22
N ILE A 93 21.90 -8.04 23.18
CA ILE A 93 21.69 -7.62 21.79
C ILE A 93 20.29 -8.02 21.36
N LEU A 94 19.48 -7.02 21.04
CA LEU A 94 18.13 -7.18 20.53
C LEU A 94 18.06 -6.74 19.06
N PHE A 95 17.21 -7.42 18.29
CA PHE A 95 16.96 -7.12 16.90
C PHE A 95 15.51 -6.69 16.69
N MET A 96 15.31 -5.67 15.85
CA MET A 96 14.00 -5.25 15.41
C MET A 96 13.40 -6.30 14.47
N ARG A 97 12.15 -6.66 14.71
CA ARG A 97 11.35 -7.52 13.85
C ARG A 97 10.41 -6.69 12.96
N SER A 98 9.90 -7.32 11.91
CA SER A 98 8.91 -6.75 11.00
C SER A 98 7.63 -6.25 11.67
N ASP A 99 7.30 -6.78 12.85
CA ASP A 99 6.07 -6.46 13.59
C ASP A 99 6.24 -5.29 14.58
N GLY A 100 7.38 -4.60 14.54
CA GLY A 100 7.71 -3.46 15.40
C GLY A 100 8.23 -3.84 16.80
N GLY A 101 8.37 -5.13 17.10
CA GLY A 101 8.89 -5.61 18.38
C GLY A 101 10.39 -5.92 18.33
N LEU A 102 11.04 -5.84 19.49
CA LEU A 102 12.40 -6.33 19.68
C LEU A 102 12.41 -7.80 20.09
N THR A 103 13.40 -8.56 19.60
CA THR A 103 13.62 -9.95 19.98
C THR A 103 15.10 -10.27 20.18
N PRO A 104 15.45 -11.22 21.06
CA PRO A 104 16.82 -11.70 21.19
C PRO A 104 17.37 -12.30 19.91
N MET A 105 18.69 -12.24 19.79
CA MET A 105 19.47 -12.77 18.69
C MET A 105 19.09 -14.21 18.29
N GLU A 106 18.90 -15.09 19.27
CA GLU A 106 18.64 -16.52 19.08
C GLU A 106 17.26 -16.80 18.46
N SER A 107 16.35 -15.83 18.62
CA SER A 107 14.96 -15.89 18.14
C SER A 107 14.75 -15.11 16.83
N PHE A 108 15.79 -14.45 16.31
CA PHE A 108 15.69 -13.65 15.09
C PHE A 108 15.85 -14.55 13.85
N MET A 109 14.76 -14.65 13.08
CA MET A 109 14.64 -15.52 11.90
C MET A 109 14.38 -14.71 10.63
N GLY A 110 14.68 -15.29 9.47
CA GLY A 110 14.55 -14.65 8.16
C GLY A 110 13.14 -14.15 7.85
N SER A 111 12.10 -14.93 8.18
CA SER A 111 10.71 -14.51 7.97
C SER A 111 10.30 -13.30 8.79
N LEU A 112 10.98 -13.03 9.92
CA LEU A 112 10.69 -11.94 10.86
C LEU A 112 11.59 -10.72 10.66
N ALA A 113 12.55 -10.79 9.73
CA ALA A 113 13.55 -9.75 9.49
C ALA A 113 13.19 -8.79 8.34
N ILE A 114 12.24 -9.17 7.49
CA ILE A 114 11.84 -8.44 6.28
C ILE A 114 11.21 -7.10 6.68
N LEU A 115 11.70 -5.97 6.16
CA LEU A 115 11.24 -4.61 6.53
C LEU A 115 11.42 -4.25 8.03
N SER A 116 12.37 -4.87 8.73
CA SER A 116 12.68 -4.51 10.13
C SER A 116 13.17 -3.08 10.32
N GLY A 117 13.91 -2.52 9.35
CA GLY A 117 14.35 -1.11 9.38
C GLY A 117 13.16 -0.13 9.38
N PRO A 118 12.29 -0.16 8.35
CA PRO A 118 11.06 0.63 8.30
C PRO A 118 10.17 0.46 9.53
N ALA A 119 10.07 -0.76 10.08
CA ALA A 119 9.31 -1.02 11.32
C ALA A 119 9.80 -0.17 12.51
N GLY A 120 11.11 0.04 12.64
CA GLY A 120 11.67 0.97 13.63
C GLY A 120 11.22 2.42 13.39
N GLY A 121 11.11 2.84 12.13
CA GLY A 121 10.55 4.14 11.76
C GLY A 121 9.09 4.28 12.19
N VAL A 122 8.30 3.21 12.01
CA VAL A 122 6.89 3.18 12.44
C VAL A 122 6.75 3.36 13.95
N VAL A 123 7.53 2.62 14.73
CA VAL A 123 7.56 2.79 16.19
C VAL A 123 8.00 4.21 16.55
N GLY A 124 9.01 4.73 15.86
CA GLY A 124 9.53 6.07 16.06
C GLY A 124 8.45 7.13 15.96
N TYR A 125 7.78 7.25 14.81
CA TYR A 125 6.75 8.29 14.66
C TYR A 125 5.50 8.01 15.49
N ALA A 126 5.14 6.75 15.74
CA ALA A 126 4.00 6.41 16.57
C ALA A 126 4.20 6.93 18.01
N GLU A 127 5.37 6.70 18.60
CA GLU A 127 5.64 7.13 19.97
C GLU A 127 5.99 8.62 20.09
N THR A 128 6.53 9.25 19.03
CA THR A 128 6.95 10.67 19.10
C THR A 128 5.90 11.66 18.61
N THR A 129 4.96 11.26 17.76
CA THR A 129 4.01 12.19 17.12
C THR A 129 2.57 12.00 17.59
N PHE A 130 2.17 10.78 17.96
CA PHE A 130 0.80 10.52 18.40
C PHE A 130 0.55 11.05 19.81
N ASP A 131 -0.27 12.10 19.95
CA ASP A 131 -0.70 12.58 21.26
C ASP A 131 -1.92 11.79 21.76
N LYS A 132 -1.74 11.00 22.82
CA LYS A 132 -2.79 10.19 23.46
C LYS A 132 -3.99 11.02 23.96
N ARG A 133 -3.84 12.34 24.15
CA ARG A 133 -4.91 13.24 24.59
C ARG A 133 -5.80 13.69 23.44
N THR A 134 -5.22 13.93 22.26
CA THR A 134 -5.98 14.38 21.08
C THR A 134 -6.44 13.21 20.23
N GLN A 135 -5.74 12.08 20.29
CA GLN A 135 -5.98 10.85 19.54
C GLN A 135 -6.10 11.08 18.02
N VAL A 136 -5.42 12.10 17.50
CA VAL A 136 -5.40 12.38 16.06
C VAL A 136 -4.54 11.31 15.37
N PRO A 137 -5.07 10.56 14.40
CA PRO A 137 -4.29 9.57 13.66
C PRO A 137 -3.10 10.18 12.92
N VAL A 138 -2.03 9.39 12.77
CA VAL A 138 -0.77 9.83 12.18
C VAL A 138 -0.43 8.94 10.99
N ILE A 139 0.06 9.55 9.91
CA ILE A 139 0.62 8.84 8.75
C ILE A 139 2.12 9.07 8.75
N GLY A 140 2.89 7.98 8.84
CA GLY A 140 4.33 8.01 8.69
C GLY A 140 4.73 8.13 7.23
N PHE A 141 5.73 8.97 6.96
CA PHE A 141 6.33 9.18 5.66
C PHE A 141 7.86 9.21 5.81
N ASP A 142 8.50 8.07 5.58
CA ASP A 142 9.96 7.92 5.58
C ASP A 142 10.47 8.03 4.15
N MET A 143 11.18 9.10 3.81
CA MET A 143 11.77 9.23 2.47
C MET A 143 13.29 9.25 2.57
N GLY A 144 13.90 8.21 2.00
CA GLY A 144 15.33 8.05 1.87
C GLY A 144 15.87 8.39 0.48
N GLY A 145 17.05 7.84 0.17
CA GLY A 145 17.68 7.99 -1.14
C GLY A 145 17.10 7.09 -2.23
N THR A 146 16.43 6.00 -1.89
CA THR A 146 16.02 4.98 -2.89
C THR A 146 14.51 4.82 -2.94
N SER A 147 13.87 4.83 -1.78
CA SER A 147 12.45 4.53 -1.60
C SER A 147 11.82 5.46 -0.58
N THR A 148 10.49 5.38 -0.53
CA THR A 148 9.65 5.97 0.51
C THR A 148 8.83 4.87 1.15
N ASP A 149 8.84 4.80 2.48
CA ASP A 149 8.00 3.90 3.27
C ASP A 149 6.88 4.69 3.93
N VAL A 150 5.64 4.22 3.78
CA VAL A 150 4.46 4.84 4.39
C VAL A 150 3.64 3.86 5.21
N SER A 151 3.12 4.34 6.33
CA SER A 151 2.30 3.55 7.25
C SER A 151 1.33 4.46 8.01
N ARG A 152 0.38 3.86 8.74
CA ARG A 152 -0.61 4.57 9.55
C ARG A 152 -0.60 4.07 10.98
N PHE A 153 -0.75 5.00 11.91
CA PHE A 153 -0.93 4.71 13.33
C PHE A 153 -2.13 5.50 13.87
N ALA A 154 -3.00 4.83 14.61
CA ALA A 154 -4.20 5.43 15.19
C ALA A 154 -4.44 4.95 16.63
N GLY A 155 -3.38 4.97 17.44
CA GLY A 155 -3.38 4.48 18.83
C GLY A 155 -3.02 3.01 18.98
N GLU A 156 -3.05 2.24 17.90
CA GLU A 156 -2.56 0.86 17.83
C GLU A 156 -1.78 0.62 16.54
N PHE A 157 -0.85 -0.33 16.58
CA PHE A 157 -0.09 -0.75 15.41
C PHE A 157 -0.96 -1.62 14.50
N GLU A 158 -1.04 -1.27 13.22
CA GLU A 158 -1.73 -2.09 12.23
C GLU A 158 -0.80 -3.21 11.76
N HIS A 159 -1.11 -4.46 12.14
CA HIS A 159 -0.41 -5.64 11.63
C HIS A 159 -1.13 -6.27 10.43
N VAL A 160 -0.34 -6.62 9.42
CA VAL A 160 -0.70 -7.48 8.29
C VAL A 160 0.01 -8.82 8.44
N PHE A 161 -0.61 -9.88 7.94
CA PHE A 161 -0.14 -11.26 8.12
C PHE A 161 0.21 -11.96 6.82
N GLU A 162 -0.06 -11.30 5.69
CA GLU A 162 0.27 -11.77 4.36
C GLU A 162 0.66 -10.54 3.53
N THR A 163 1.92 -10.50 3.10
CA THR A 163 2.47 -9.40 2.28
C THR A 163 3.22 -9.99 1.10
N THR A 164 3.26 -9.27 -0.01
CA THR A 164 4.06 -9.67 -1.17
C THR A 164 5.24 -8.73 -1.29
N THR A 165 6.45 -9.25 -1.09
CA THR A 165 7.70 -8.50 -1.23
C THR A 165 8.49 -9.10 -2.37
N ALA A 166 8.86 -8.28 -3.36
CA ALA A 166 9.59 -8.71 -4.56
C ALA A 166 8.96 -9.94 -5.27
N GLY A 167 7.63 -9.99 -5.33
CA GLY A 167 6.88 -11.08 -5.96
C GLY A 167 6.74 -12.36 -5.12
N ILE A 168 7.27 -12.39 -3.89
CA ILE A 168 7.14 -13.53 -2.97
C ILE A 168 6.14 -13.17 -1.87
N THR A 169 5.10 -13.99 -1.73
CA THR A 169 4.12 -13.86 -0.65
C THR A 169 4.68 -14.45 0.64
N ILE A 170 4.85 -13.61 1.65
CA ILE A 170 5.31 -13.98 2.98
C ILE A 170 4.13 -13.90 3.93
N GLN A 171 3.89 -15.00 4.64
CA GLN A 171 2.87 -15.12 5.67
C GLN A 171 3.55 -15.02 7.02
N ALA A 172 3.65 -13.80 7.57
CA ALA A 172 4.24 -13.50 8.86
C ALA A 172 3.63 -12.21 9.42
N PRO A 173 3.55 -12.01 10.75
CA PRO A 173 3.13 -10.73 11.32
C PRO A 173 4.13 -9.64 10.94
N GLN A 174 3.63 -8.57 10.32
CA GLN A 174 4.40 -7.40 9.91
C GLN A 174 3.56 -6.15 10.16
N LEU A 175 4.21 -5.01 10.40
CA LEU A 175 3.53 -3.72 10.35
C LEU A 175 3.07 -3.44 8.92
N ASP A 176 1.89 -2.83 8.76
CA ASP A 176 1.37 -2.45 7.45
C ASP A 176 2.16 -1.26 6.88
N ILE A 177 3.21 -1.59 6.14
CA ILE A 177 4.12 -0.65 5.51
C ILE A 177 4.03 -0.83 4.00
N ASN A 178 3.70 0.25 3.30
CA ASN A 178 3.75 0.30 1.84
C ASN A 178 5.00 1.05 1.40
N THR A 179 5.89 0.35 0.70
CA THR A 179 7.09 0.94 0.10
C THR A 179 6.80 1.37 -1.34
N VAL A 180 7.25 2.56 -1.72
CA VAL A 180 7.25 3.04 -3.11
C VAL A 180 8.67 3.33 -3.57
N ALA A 181 8.98 2.96 -4.81
CA ALA A 181 10.25 3.22 -5.48
C ALA A 181 10.43 4.70 -5.90
N ALA A 182 10.15 5.60 -4.96
CA ALA A 182 10.33 7.04 -5.07
C ALA A 182 11.16 7.52 -3.88
N GLY A 183 12.38 8.01 -4.13
CA GLY A 183 13.29 8.57 -3.12
C GLY A 183 14.23 9.59 -3.78
N GLY A 184 15.17 10.19 -3.05
CA GLY A 184 16.05 11.24 -3.59
C GLY A 184 16.82 10.84 -4.87
N GLY A 185 17.16 9.56 -5.00
CA GLY A 185 17.86 8.96 -6.13
C GLY A 185 16.97 8.44 -7.25
N SER A 186 15.64 8.57 -7.17
CA SER A 186 14.74 8.16 -8.25
C SER A 186 15.04 8.96 -9.52
N MET A 187 15.25 8.24 -10.62
CA MET A 187 15.70 8.80 -11.88
C MET A 187 14.59 9.59 -12.58
N LEU A 188 14.97 10.64 -13.31
CA LEU A 188 14.06 11.51 -14.06
C LEU A 188 14.13 11.19 -15.55
N PHE A 189 12.98 10.93 -16.17
CA PHE A 189 12.86 10.67 -17.61
C PHE A 189 11.77 11.52 -18.25
N PHE A 190 11.96 11.88 -19.52
CA PHE A 190 10.91 12.42 -20.37
C PHE A 190 10.63 11.41 -21.49
N ARG A 191 9.41 10.86 -21.54
CA ARG A 191 9.04 9.80 -22.51
C ARG A 191 7.65 10.08 -23.06
N SER A 192 7.51 10.09 -24.38
CA SER A 192 6.23 10.30 -25.08
C SER A 192 5.45 11.53 -24.60
N GLY A 193 6.13 12.65 -24.30
CA GLY A 193 5.50 13.87 -23.81
C GLY A 193 5.16 13.90 -22.32
N MET A 194 5.48 12.84 -21.57
CA MET A 194 5.21 12.74 -20.14
C MET A 194 6.49 12.81 -19.31
N PHE A 195 6.36 13.38 -18.11
CA PHE A 195 7.40 13.38 -17.08
C PHE A 195 7.26 12.08 -16.28
N VAL A 196 8.34 11.31 -16.18
CA VAL A 196 8.37 10.01 -15.49
C VAL A 196 9.45 10.04 -14.42
N VAL A 197 9.11 9.58 -13.21
CA VAL A 197 10.02 9.51 -12.06
C VAL A 197 10.07 8.07 -11.56
N GLY A 198 11.27 7.47 -11.57
CA GLY A 198 11.46 6.06 -11.22
C GLY A 198 10.74 5.09 -12.18
N PRO A 199 10.58 3.80 -11.79
CA PRO A 199 10.98 3.21 -10.50
C PRO A 199 12.49 3.05 -10.33
N GLU A 200 13.28 3.22 -11.39
CA GLU A 200 14.73 3.09 -11.33
C GLU A 200 15.33 4.13 -10.36
N SER A 201 16.27 3.68 -9.53
CA SER A 201 17.01 4.52 -8.59
C SER A 201 18.50 4.48 -8.90
N ALA A 202 19.15 5.65 -8.83
CA ALA A 202 20.58 5.76 -8.94
C ALA A 202 21.32 5.32 -7.65
N GLY A 203 20.58 5.07 -6.56
CA GLY A 203 21.14 4.72 -5.26
C GLY A 203 22.15 5.75 -4.76
N ALA A 204 23.20 5.29 -4.06
CA ALA A 204 24.35 6.12 -3.69
C ALA A 204 25.52 6.00 -4.70
N HIS A 205 25.53 4.94 -5.51
CA HIS A 205 26.53 4.70 -6.56
C HIS A 205 25.84 4.09 -7.80
N PRO A 206 25.91 4.74 -8.98
CA PRO A 206 26.62 6.00 -9.24
C PRO A 206 25.97 7.23 -8.60
N GLY A 207 24.77 7.12 -8.03
CA GLY A 207 24.07 8.21 -7.35
C GLY A 207 23.55 9.29 -8.29
N PRO A 208 22.97 10.38 -7.75
CA PRO A 208 22.54 11.55 -8.52
C PRO A 208 23.66 12.19 -9.34
N THR A 209 23.30 13.00 -10.34
CA THR A 209 24.27 13.74 -11.18
C THR A 209 25.19 14.61 -10.33
N CYS A 210 24.64 15.30 -9.32
CA CYS A 210 25.39 16.11 -8.36
C CYS A 210 26.40 15.34 -7.49
N TYR A 211 26.39 14.01 -7.48
CA TYR A 211 27.38 13.21 -6.74
C TYR A 211 28.70 13.05 -7.52
N MET A 212 28.75 13.46 -8.79
CA MET A 212 29.95 13.41 -9.64
C MET A 212 30.55 12.00 -9.82
N LYS A 213 29.72 10.94 -9.81
CA LYS A 213 30.15 9.55 -10.08
C LYS A 213 29.52 8.98 -11.36
N GLY A 214 29.13 9.85 -12.29
CA GLY A 214 28.59 9.46 -13.61
C GLY A 214 27.11 9.04 -13.62
N GLY A 215 26.34 9.45 -12.61
CA GLY A 215 24.92 9.10 -12.50
C GLY A 215 23.94 10.00 -13.27
N PRO A 216 22.66 9.60 -13.36
CA PRO A 216 21.61 10.32 -14.10
C PRO A 216 20.99 11.47 -13.28
N LEU A 217 20.09 12.24 -13.89
CA LEU A 217 19.27 13.22 -13.16
C LEU A 217 18.31 12.50 -12.22
N THR A 218 18.22 12.96 -10.97
CA THR A 218 17.30 12.42 -9.95
C THR A 218 16.49 13.50 -9.23
N ILE A 219 15.59 13.10 -8.34
CA ILE A 219 14.83 14.02 -7.46
C ILE A 219 15.77 14.96 -6.68
N THR A 220 16.89 14.46 -6.16
CA THR A 220 17.92 15.28 -5.48
C THR A 220 18.47 16.37 -6.40
N ASP A 221 18.73 16.05 -7.68
CA ASP A 221 19.17 17.06 -8.66
C ASP A 221 18.08 18.10 -8.92
N ALA A 222 16.80 17.70 -8.98
CA ALA A 222 15.68 18.62 -9.14
C ALA A 222 15.57 19.59 -7.94
N ASN A 223 15.62 19.10 -6.71
CA ASN A 223 15.62 19.96 -5.52
C ASN A 223 16.84 20.90 -5.48
N LEU A 224 18.01 20.43 -5.93
CA LEU A 224 19.21 21.27 -6.03
C LEU A 224 19.07 22.34 -7.12
N CYS A 225 18.49 22.02 -8.28
CA CYS A 225 18.18 22.94 -9.36
C CYS A 225 17.22 24.06 -8.89
N LEU A 226 16.19 23.68 -8.11
CA LEU A 226 15.21 24.61 -7.55
C LEU A 226 15.75 25.47 -6.40
N GLY A 227 16.99 25.25 -5.96
CA GLY A 227 17.61 25.95 -4.83
C GLY A 227 17.14 25.47 -3.45
N ARG A 228 16.38 24.36 -3.39
CA ARG A 228 15.84 23.78 -2.16
C ARG A 228 16.90 23.02 -1.35
N LEU A 229 18.00 22.62 -1.99
CA LEU A 229 19.18 22.05 -1.35
C LEU A 229 20.36 23.00 -1.47
N LEU A 230 21.14 23.08 -0.40
CA LEU A 230 22.27 24.00 -0.24
C LEU A 230 23.56 23.17 -0.03
N PRO A 231 24.44 23.06 -1.04
CA PRO A 231 25.63 22.20 -1.01
C PRO A 231 26.54 22.40 0.22
N GLU A 232 26.64 23.63 0.72
CA GLU A 232 27.48 24.02 1.85
C GLU A 232 27.05 23.43 3.21
N TYR A 233 25.84 22.89 3.32
CA TYR A 233 25.37 22.19 4.52
C TYR A 233 25.40 20.66 4.37
N PHE A 234 25.85 20.15 3.21
CA PHE A 234 26.06 18.72 3.02
C PHE A 234 27.48 18.31 3.40
N PRO A 235 27.68 17.09 3.90
CA PRO A 235 29.03 16.57 4.13
C PRO A 235 29.78 16.46 2.80
N HIS A 236 31.08 16.73 2.84
CA HIS A 236 31.97 16.60 1.68
C HIS A 236 32.35 15.13 1.46
N ILE A 237 31.42 14.34 0.93
CA ILE A 237 31.55 12.89 0.70
C ILE A 237 31.29 12.49 -0.76
N PHE A 238 31.30 13.46 -1.67
CA PHE A 238 30.95 13.26 -3.09
C PHE A 238 32.20 13.32 -3.99
N GLY A 239 32.02 13.00 -5.27
CA GLY A 239 33.11 12.85 -6.23
C GLY A 239 33.79 11.49 -6.16
N GLU A 240 34.69 11.25 -7.10
CA GLU A 240 35.47 10.00 -7.19
C GLU A 240 36.30 9.72 -5.93
N THR A 241 36.77 10.78 -5.27
CA THR A 241 37.60 10.75 -4.06
C THR A 241 36.82 10.90 -2.75
N GLU A 242 35.49 11.08 -2.82
CA GLU A 242 34.59 11.22 -1.65
C GLU A 242 34.99 12.35 -0.68
N ASP A 243 35.42 13.49 -1.20
CA ASP A 243 35.90 14.64 -0.44
C ASP A 243 35.34 15.99 -0.95
N LYS A 244 34.37 15.96 -1.87
CA LYS A 244 33.77 17.14 -2.50
C LYS A 244 32.33 17.40 -2.03
N PRO A 245 31.84 18.66 -2.11
CA PRO A 245 30.42 18.98 -1.91
C PRO A 245 29.57 18.52 -3.11
N LEU A 246 28.25 18.67 -3.00
CA LEU A 246 27.34 18.48 -4.13
C LEU A 246 27.65 19.44 -5.28
N ASP A 247 27.71 18.92 -6.51
CA ASP A 247 27.97 19.73 -7.70
C ASP A 247 26.67 20.26 -8.32
N LYS A 248 26.31 21.49 -7.93
CA LYS A 248 25.16 22.20 -8.51
C LYS A 248 25.34 22.45 -10.01
N ALA A 249 26.56 22.75 -10.47
CA ALA A 249 26.78 23.09 -11.88
C ALA A 249 26.55 21.88 -12.78
N ALA A 250 26.93 20.67 -12.33
CA ALA A 250 26.65 19.43 -13.03
C ALA A 250 25.14 19.20 -13.23
N SER A 251 24.33 19.34 -12.17
CA SER A 251 22.87 19.20 -12.27
C SER A 251 22.26 20.25 -13.21
N MET A 252 22.68 21.52 -13.11
CA MET A 252 22.16 22.59 -13.98
C MET A 252 22.44 22.30 -15.46
N LYS A 253 23.65 21.85 -15.80
CA LYS A 253 24.03 21.48 -17.17
C LYS A 253 23.22 20.30 -17.70
N ALA A 254 22.95 19.30 -16.86
CA ALA A 254 22.13 18.16 -17.23
C ALA A 254 20.66 18.57 -17.46
N PHE A 255 20.11 19.44 -16.61
CA PHE A 255 18.78 20.00 -16.83
C PHE A 255 18.69 20.86 -18.08
N GLU A 256 19.71 21.66 -18.42
CA GLU A 256 19.72 22.44 -19.66
C GLU A 256 19.57 21.55 -20.90
N LYS A 257 20.22 20.38 -20.92
CA LYS A 257 20.05 19.39 -21.99
C LYS A 257 18.61 18.86 -22.04
N LEU A 258 18.04 18.51 -20.90
CA LEU A 258 16.67 18.01 -20.81
C LEU A 258 15.63 19.09 -21.19
N THR A 259 15.91 20.36 -20.87
CA THR A 259 15.06 21.49 -21.25
C THR A 259 14.94 21.65 -22.76
N VAL A 260 16.04 21.47 -23.49
CA VAL A 260 16.00 21.48 -24.97
C VAL A 260 15.09 20.36 -25.47
N GLU A 261 15.25 19.14 -24.96
CA GLU A 261 14.44 17.98 -25.37
C GLU A 261 12.93 18.18 -25.13
N VAL A 262 12.56 18.67 -23.93
CA VAL A 262 11.16 18.93 -23.58
C VAL A 262 10.57 20.03 -24.46
N ASN A 263 11.29 21.14 -24.64
CA ASN A 263 10.80 22.27 -25.42
C ASN A 263 10.67 21.92 -26.91
N ASP A 264 11.60 21.16 -27.48
CA ASP A 264 11.51 20.66 -28.86
C ASP A 264 10.25 19.80 -29.08
N PHE A 265 9.86 19.00 -28.09
CA PHE A 265 8.64 18.20 -28.15
C PHE A 265 7.38 19.08 -28.07
N LEU A 266 7.34 20.01 -27.11
CA LEU A 266 6.21 20.91 -26.89
C LEU A 266 5.98 21.85 -28.09
N GLU A 267 7.04 22.34 -28.72
CA GLU A 267 6.95 23.17 -29.93
C GLU A 267 6.29 22.40 -31.08
N LYS A 268 6.70 21.15 -31.33
CA LYS A 268 6.11 20.28 -32.37
C LYS A 268 4.63 20.01 -32.12
N GLN A 269 4.24 19.81 -30.86
CA GLN A 269 2.83 19.65 -30.50
C GLN A 269 2.03 20.94 -30.69
N ALA A 270 2.56 22.09 -30.27
CA ALA A 270 1.90 23.39 -30.44
C ALA A 270 1.63 23.70 -31.91
N VAL A 271 2.60 23.43 -32.79
CA VAL A 271 2.43 23.54 -34.25
C VAL A 271 1.32 22.62 -34.76
N SER A 272 1.29 21.37 -34.31
CA SER A 272 0.28 20.38 -34.72
C SER A 272 -1.13 20.76 -34.26
N ASN A 273 -1.25 21.31 -33.05
CA ASN A 273 -2.51 21.70 -32.43
C ASN A 273 -2.93 23.15 -32.75
N LYS A 274 -2.09 23.91 -33.48
CA LYS A 274 -2.28 25.33 -33.79
C LYS A 274 -2.45 26.20 -32.54
N THR A 275 -1.70 25.88 -31.48
CA THR A 275 -1.67 26.64 -30.23
C THR A 275 -0.37 27.44 -30.12
N GLU A 276 -0.36 28.45 -29.24
CA GLU A 276 0.85 29.23 -28.96
C GLU A 276 1.87 28.36 -28.19
N PHE A 277 3.12 28.37 -28.64
CA PHE A 277 4.21 27.70 -27.94
C PHE A 277 4.77 28.61 -26.85
N VAL A 278 4.78 28.11 -25.61
CA VAL A 278 5.45 28.74 -24.48
C VAL A 278 6.52 27.79 -23.97
N GLY A 279 7.79 28.15 -24.19
CA GLY A 279 8.93 27.36 -23.71
C GLY A 279 9.00 27.31 -22.18
N LYS A 280 9.41 26.17 -21.65
CA LYS A 280 9.62 25.94 -20.22
C LYS A 280 11.08 26.18 -19.85
N SER A 281 11.28 26.83 -18.71
CA SER A 281 12.59 26.93 -18.05
C SER A 281 13.01 25.61 -17.42
N LYS A 282 14.30 25.47 -17.10
CA LYS A 282 14.83 24.30 -16.38
C LYS A 282 14.24 24.18 -14.97
N GLU A 283 13.97 25.30 -14.31
CA GLU A 283 13.32 25.33 -13.00
C GLU A 283 11.87 24.86 -13.09
N GLU A 284 11.10 25.27 -14.12
CA GLU A 284 9.75 24.74 -14.34
C GLU A 284 9.75 23.23 -14.63
N ILE A 285 10.73 22.73 -15.38
CA ILE A 285 10.91 21.30 -15.66
C ILE A 285 11.27 20.54 -14.38
N GLY A 286 12.22 21.06 -13.59
CA GLY A 286 12.59 20.50 -12.29
C GLY A 286 11.39 20.46 -11.33
N LEU A 287 10.60 21.54 -11.27
CA LEU A 287 9.37 21.59 -10.47
C LEU A 287 8.33 20.58 -10.99
N GLY A 288 8.21 20.39 -12.30
CA GLY A 288 7.36 19.38 -12.92
C GLY A 288 7.70 17.96 -12.45
N PHE A 289 8.98 17.60 -12.42
CA PHE A 289 9.43 16.32 -11.87
C PHE A 289 9.12 16.18 -10.38
N ILE A 290 9.33 17.23 -9.57
CA ILE A 290 8.97 17.21 -8.14
C ILE A 290 7.46 16.98 -7.95
N ARG A 291 6.61 17.58 -8.79
CA ARG A 291 5.16 17.37 -8.76
C ARG A 291 4.78 15.93 -9.07
N VAL A 292 5.36 15.34 -10.13
CA VAL A 292 5.13 13.92 -10.48
C VAL A 292 5.62 12.99 -9.36
N ALA A 293 6.78 13.27 -8.78
CA ALA A 293 7.30 12.51 -7.64
C ALA A 293 6.37 12.57 -6.42
N ASN A 294 5.89 13.78 -6.06
CA ASN A 294 4.97 13.96 -4.94
C ASN A 294 3.64 13.22 -5.17
N GLU A 295 3.09 13.27 -6.38
CA GLU A 295 1.87 12.54 -6.70
C GLU A 295 2.08 11.02 -6.64
N THR A 296 3.23 10.53 -7.14
CA THR A 296 3.63 9.13 -7.04
C THR A 296 3.71 8.66 -5.57
N MET A 297 4.28 9.49 -4.69
CA MET A 297 4.37 9.24 -3.25
C MET A 297 3.03 9.38 -2.52
N CYS A 298 2.05 10.12 -3.06
CA CYS A 298 0.70 10.21 -2.48
C CYS A 298 -0.14 8.94 -2.72
N ARG A 299 0.07 8.23 -3.84
CA ARG A 299 -0.65 7.01 -4.20
C ARG A 299 -0.64 5.91 -3.09
N PRO A 300 0.51 5.50 -2.53
CA PRO A 300 0.53 4.50 -1.46
C PRO A 300 -0.14 5.00 -0.17
N ILE A 301 -0.07 6.31 0.13
CA ILE A 301 -0.73 6.88 1.30
C ILE A 301 -2.24 6.77 1.16
N ARG A 302 -2.80 7.09 -0.02
CA ARG A 302 -4.24 6.90 -0.33
C ARG A 302 -4.64 5.43 -0.31
N ALA A 303 -3.78 4.54 -0.77
CA ALA A 303 -4.01 3.10 -0.72
C ALA A 303 -4.08 2.58 0.73
N LEU A 304 -3.20 3.05 1.60
CA LEU A 304 -3.15 2.61 3.00
C LEU A 304 -4.30 3.20 3.83
N THR A 305 -4.82 4.38 3.45
CA THR A 305 -5.84 5.11 4.20
C THR A 305 -7.23 5.02 3.57
N GLN A 306 -7.44 5.70 2.44
CA GLN A 306 -8.75 5.83 1.79
C GLN A 306 -9.30 4.48 1.31
N ALA A 307 -8.43 3.55 0.89
CA ALA A 307 -8.88 2.21 0.49
C ALA A 307 -9.45 1.39 1.67
N LYS A 308 -9.07 1.73 2.91
CA LYS A 308 -9.63 1.16 4.15
C LYS A 308 -10.73 2.04 4.75
N GLY A 309 -11.23 3.03 4.02
CA GLY A 309 -12.32 3.91 4.46
C GLY A 309 -11.90 5.13 5.29
N TYR A 310 -10.61 5.41 5.45
CA TYR A 310 -10.12 6.55 6.24
C TYR A 310 -9.94 7.83 5.40
N ASP A 311 -10.23 8.98 6.02
CA ASP A 311 -10.04 10.31 5.42
C ASP A 311 -8.64 10.86 5.75
N THR A 312 -7.80 11.06 4.72
CA THR A 312 -6.43 11.57 4.88
C THR A 312 -6.37 12.95 5.52
N SER A 313 -7.35 13.82 5.27
CA SER A 313 -7.35 15.20 5.78
C SER A 313 -7.42 15.29 7.32
N LYS A 314 -7.86 14.21 7.97
CA LYS A 314 -7.98 14.08 9.42
C LYS A 314 -6.71 13.52 10.10
N HIS A 315 -5.62 13.37 9.35
CA HIS A 315 -4.35 12.84 9.85
C HIS A 315 -3.29 13.94 9.95
N ILE A 316 -2.32 13.71 10.83
CA ILE A 316 -1.04 14.43 10.85
C ILE A 316 -0.05 13.66 9.96
N LEU A 317 0.71 14.35 9.11
CA LEU A 317 1.80 13.74 8.35
C LEU A 317 3.10 13.76 9.17
N ALA A 318 3.49 12.63 9.75
CA ALA A 318 4.78 12.48 10.41
C ALA A 318 5.87 12.19 9.38
N CYS A 319 6.68 13.18 9.08
CA CYS A 319 7.68 13.12 8.01
C CYS A 319 9.09 12.94 8.57
N PHE A 320 9.82 11.97 8.03
CA PHE A 320 11.17 11.63 8.44
C PHE A 320 11.99 11.02 7.29
N GLY A 321 13.21 10.60 7.59
CA GLY A 321 14.21 10.27 6.57
C GLY A 321 14.95 11.52 6.06
N GLY A 322 16.08 11.31 5.39
CA GLY A 322 16.96 12.41 4.96
C GLY A 322 16.35 13.33 3.89
N ALA A 323 15.41 12.80 3.09
CA ALA A 323 14.78 13.54 2.00
C ALA A 323 13.33 13.97 2.30
N GLY A 324 12.68 13.42 3.32
CA GLY A 324 11.25 13.64 3.54
C GLY A 324 10.86 15.10 3.75
N GLY A 325 11.64 15.83 4.55
CA GLY A 325 11.39 17.24 4.85
C GLY A 325 11.36 18.16 3.62
N GLN A 326 11.92 17.72 2.49
CA GLN A 326 11.95 18.48 1.23
C GLN A 326 10.59 18.43 0.50
N HIS A 327 9.75 17.43 0.79
CA HIS A 327 8.50 17.14 0.09
C HIS A 327 7.25 17.23 0.99
N ALA A 328 7.45 17.34 2.31
CA ALA A 328 6.40 17.17 3.31
C ALA A 328 5.21 18.14 3.15
N CYS A 329 5.46 19.44 2.97
CA CYS A 329 4.40 20.44 2.79
C CYS A 329 3.56 20.17 1.53
N ALA A 330 4.21 19.85 0.41
CA ALA A 330 3.51 19.57 -0.84
C ALA A 330 2.65 18.31 -0.75
N ILE A 331 3.18 17.22 -0.16
CA ILE A 331 2.43 15.97 0.03
C ILE A 331 1.24 16.18 0.96
N ALA A 332 1.44 16.84 2.11
CA ALA A 332 0.35 17.15 3.03
C ALA A 332 -0.76 17.95 2.34
N ARG A 333 -0.39 18.97 1.55
CA ARG A 333 -1.34 19.77 0.77
C ARG A 333 -2.10 18.93 -0.25
N SER A 334 -1.42 18.08 -1.01
CA SER A 334 -2.04 17.17 -2.00
C SER A 334 -2.96 16.10 -1.39
N LEU A 335 -2.83 15.85 -0.09
CA LEU A 335 -3.67 14.91 0.67
C LEU A 335 -4.72 15.62 1.54
N GLY A 336 -4.79 16.95 1.50
CA GLY A 336 -5.71 17.77 2.28
C GLY A 336 -5.40 17.84 3.78
N MET A 337 -4.17 17.49 4.18
CA MET A 337 -3.73 17.53 5.58
C MET A 337 -3.34 18.95 5.98
N LYS A 338 -3.64 19.32 7.23
CA LYS A 338 -3.39 20.66 7.77
C LYS A 338 -2.10 20.76 8.59
N GLU A 339 -1.52 19.63 8.95
CA GLU A 339 -0.37 19.57 9.84
C GLU A 339 0.64 18.53 9.36
N VAL A 340 1.90 18.97 9.29
CA VAL A 340 3.08 18.11 9.14
C VAL A 340 3.84 18.17 10.46
N PHE A 341 4.36 17.03 10.90
CA PHE A 341 5.21 16.92 12.07
C PHE A 341 6.53 16.29 11.70
N ILE A 342 7.64 16.95 12.03
CA ILE A 342 9.00 16.47 11.77
C ILE A 342 9.74 16.42 13.10
N HIS A 343 9.97 15.21 13.60
CA HIS A 343 10.70 15.02 14.84
C HIS A 343 12.13 15.53 14.72
N ARG A 344 12.72 16.04 15.80
CA ARG A 344 14.09 16.58 15.84
C ARG A 344 15.17 15.58 15.42
N TYR A 345 14.88 14.29 15.50
CA TYR A 345 15.75 13.20 15.05
C TYR A 345 15.26 12.57 13.74
N SER A 346 14.50 13.30 12.91
CA SER A 346 13.90 12.82 11.66
C SER A 346 14.87 12.07 10.74
N GLY A 347 16.10 12.56 10.58
CA GLY A 347 17.12 11.91 9.75
C GLY A 347 17.60 10.54 10.26
N ILE A 348 17.31 10.19 11.51
CA ILE A 348 17.68 8.91 12.16
C ILE A 348 16.50 8.28 12.93
N LEU A 349 15.26 8.66 12.59
CA LEU A 349 14.09 8.34 13.41
C LEU A 349 13.87 6.83 13.56
N SER A 350 14.20 6.04 12.53
CA SER A 350 14.08 4.59 12.59
C SER A 350 15.00 3.97 13.64
N ALA A 351 16.22 4.50 13.81
CA ALA A 351 17.13 4.07 14.87
C ALA A 351 16.64 4.53 16.26
N TYR A 352 16.07 5.73 16.35
CA TYR A 352 15.46 6.22 17.59
C TYR A 352 14.23 5.38 17.99
N GLY A 353 13.37 5.05 17.03
CA GLY A 353 12.22 4.18 17.24
C GLY A 353 12.60 2.77 17.65
N MET A 354 13.72 2.23 17.15
CA MET A 354 14.29 0.98 17.70
C MET A 354 14.64 1.08 19.18
N ALA A 355 15.09 2.24 19.66
CA ALA A 355 15.39 2.44 21.08
C ALA A 355 14.12 2.63 21.94
N LEU A 356 13.01 3.09 21.33
CA LEU A 356 11.70 3.21 21.98
C LEU A 356 10.88 1.91 21.93
N ALA A 357 11.26 0.97 21.07
CA ALA A 357 10.51 -0.25 20.86
C ALA A 357 10.57 -1.18 22.08
N ASP A 358 9.41 -1.78 22.37
CA ASP A 358 9.31 -2.77 23.42
C ASP A 358 9.77 -4.16 22.95
N VAL A 359 10.12 -5.02 23.91
CA VAL A 359 10.39 -6.43 23.63
C VAL A 359 9.07 -7.17 23.49
N VAL A 360 8.92 -7.95 22.42
CA VAL A 360 7.66 -8.62 22.12
C VAL A 360 7.86 -10.12 22.00
N TYR A 361 6.97 -10.87 22.65
CA TYR A 361 6.82 -12.30 22.43
C TYR A 361 5.39 -12.60 21.98
N GLU A 362 5.26 -13.47 20.99
CA GLU A 362 3.96 -13.88 20.46
C GLU A 362 3.84 -15.39 20.43
N ALA A 363 2.67 -15.87 20.79
CA ALA A 363 2.28 -17.26 20.64
C ALA A 363 0.98 -17.32 19.84
N GLN A 364 0.88 -18.34 18.99
CA GLN A 364 -0.22 -18.48 18.05
C GLN A 364 -0.54 -19.97 17.85
N GLU A 365 -1.82 -20.29 17.72
CA GLU A 365 -2.29 -21.63 17.36
C GLU A 365 -3.56 -21.64 16.51
N PRO A 366 -3.69 -22.61 15.57
CA PRO A 366 -4.84 -22.71 14.70
C PRO A 366 -6.13 -23.05 15.45
N CYS A 367 -7.25 -22.54 14.99
CA CYS A 367 -8.58 -22.78 15.54
C CYS A 367 -9.57 -23.15 14.43
N ALA A 368 -10.63 -23.86 14.81
CA ALA A 368 -11.70 -24.24 13.88
C ALA A 368 -13.08 -24.15 14.55
N PHE A 369 -13.19 -23.36 15.63
CA PHE A 369 -14.46 -23.14 16.32
C PHE A 369 -15.29 -22.09 15.59
N THR A 370 -16.62 -22.22 15.68
CA THR A 370 -17.52 -21.10 15.38
C THR A 370 -17.58 -20.18 16.59
N TYR A 371 -17.59 -18.86 16.37
CA TYR A 371 -17.70 -17.85 17.42
C TYR A 371 -19.16 -17.77 17.93
N LEU A 372 -19.55 -18.76 18.73
CA LEU A 372 -20.86 -18.91 19.37
C LEU A 372 -20.68 -19.17 20.88
N GLU A 373 -21.70 -18.86 21.68
CA GLU A 373 -21.66 -18.96 23.14
C GLU A 373 -21.16 -20.32 23.66
N GLU A 374 -21.57 -21.41 23.01
CA GLU A 374 -21.14 -22.78 23.35
C GLU A 374 -19.62 -23.01 23.25
N ASN A 375 -18.92 -22.25 22.40
CA ASN A 375 -17.48 -22.41 22.17
C ASN A 375 -16.62 -21.42 22.96
N PHE A 376 -17.21 -20.39 23.57
CA PHE A 376 -16.45 -19.33 24.26
C PHE A 376 -15.59 -19.85 25.40
N GLN A 377 -16.05 -20.85 26.15
CA GLN A 377 -15.25 -21.43 27.24
C GLN A 377 -13.96 -22.09 26.72
N GLN A 378 -14.02 -22.77 25.57
CA GLN A 378 -12.86 -23.41 24.97
C GLN A 378 -11.90 -22.38 24.38
N ILE A 379 -12.43 -21.37 23.67
CA ILE A 379 -11.63 -20.26 23.13
C ILE A 379 -10.91 -19.52 24.27
N ASN A 380 -11.60 -19.18 25.36
CA ASN A 380 -10.99 -18.49 26.51
C ASN A 380 -9.90 -19.32 27.19
N LYS A 381 -10.08 -20.64 27.30
CA LYS A 381 -9.07 -21.55 27.85
C LYS A 381 -7.79 -21.55 27.01
N ARG A 382 -7.93 -21.51 25.69
CA ARG A 382 -6.82 -21.47 24.73
C ARG A 382 -6.08 -20.15 24.77
N ILE A 383 -6.80 -19.02 24.77
CA ILE A 383 -6.22 -17.69 24.97
C ILE A 383 -5.37 -17.66 26.25
N LYS A 384 -5.93 -18.13 27.37
CA LYS A 384 -5.22 -18.15 28.66
C LYS A 384 -3.93 -18.99 28.63
N ALA A 385 -3.92 -20.11 27.92
CA ALA A 385 -2.72 -20.95 27.80
C ALA A 385 -1.60 -20.22 27.05
N LEU A 386 -1.94 -19.54 25.94
CA LEU A 386 -0.99 -18.72 25.17
C LEU A 386 -0.51 -17.50 25.98
N GLU A 387 -1.38 -16.87 26.77
CA GLU A 387 -0.98 -15.77 27.67
C GLU A 387 0.08 -16.21 28.69
N GLU A 388 -0.09 -17.38 29.31
CA GLU A 388 0.90 -17.90 30.26
C GLU A 388 2.22 -18.29 29.58
N GLU A 389 2.17 -18.82 28.36
CA GLU A 389 3.37 -19.07 27.55
C GLU A 389 4.14 -17.76 27.31
N CYS A 390 3.46 -16.73 26.79
CA CYS A 390 4.09 -15.46 26.48
C CYS A 390 4.64 -14.76 27.73
N ARG A 391 3.89 -14.77 28.84
CA ARG A 391 4.34 -14.22 30.13
C ARG A 391 5.58 -14.95 30.65
N THR A 392 5.64 -16.27 30.48
CA THR A 392 6.81 -17.07 30.88
C THR A 392 8.02 -16.71 30.03
N ALA A 393 7.85 -16.58 28.72
CA ALA A 393 8.93 -16.22 27.80
C ALA A 393 9.52 -14.82 28.08
N LEU A 394 8.67 -13.83 28.40
CA LEU A 394 9.14 -12.48 28.75
C LEU A 394 9.79 -12.42 30.15
N LYS A 395 9.30 -13.19 31.11
CA LYS A 395 9.97 -13.32 32.42
C LYS A 395 11.38 -13.90 32.30
N LEU A 396 11.59 -14.87 31.42
CA LEU A 396 12.91 -15.43 31.13
C LEU A 396 13.87 -14.38 30.51
N GLN A 397 13.33 -13.35 29.88
CA GLN A 397 14.09 -12.22 29.34
C GLN A 397 14.27 -11.08 30.34
N GLY A 398 13.82 -11.24 31.59
CA GLY A 398 14.06 -10.30 32.69
C GLY A 398 12.93 -9.31 32.97
N PHE A 399 11.75 -9.44 32.33
CA PHE A 399 10.61 -8.57 32.60
C PHE A 399 9.78 -9.05 33.80
N GLU A 400 9.42 -8.14 34.69
CA GLU A 400 8.55 -8.43 35.83
C GLU A 400 7.06 -8.37 35.44
N GLY A 401 6.19 -8.95 36.27
CA GLY A 401 4.75 -9.06 35.97
C GLY A 401 4.04 -7.73 35.70
N GLY A 402 4.44 -6.65 36.38
CA GLY A 402 3.89 -5.30 36.16
C GLY A 402 4.39 -4.62 34.88
N GLN A 403 5.42 -5.15 34.23
CA GLN A 403 5.98 -4.65 32.97
C GLN A 403 5.45 -5.42 31.75
N ILE A 404 4.69 -6.50 31.97
CA ILE A 404 4.18 -7.38 30.91
C ILE A 404 2.70 -7.11 30.65
N GLU A 405 2.40 -6.56 29.49
CA GLU A 405 1.05 -6.39 28.96
C GLU A 405 0.74 -7.48 27.94
N THR A 406 -0.47 -8.03 27.99
CA THR A 406 -0.91 -9.13 27.12
C THR A 406 -2.15 -8.72 26.36
N GLN A 407 -2.17 -9.03 25.07
CA GLN A 407 -3.26 -8.69 24.16
C GLN A 407 -3.67 -9.92 23.34
N PRO A 408 -4.91 -10.42 23.51
CA PRO A 408 -5.43 -11.51 22.71
C PRO A 408 -6.03 -11.01 21.39
N PHE A 409 -5.91 -11.83 20.37
CA PHE A 409 -6.50 -11.63 19.05
C PHE A 409 -7.18 -12.91 18.56
N LEU A 410 -8.30 -12.76 17.87
CA LEU A 410 -8.95 -13.83 17.13
C LEU A 410 -8.92 -13.51 15.64
N HIS A 411 -8.54 -14.49 14.83
CA HIS A 411 -8.63 -14.38 13.37
C HIS A 411 -10.03 -14.82 12.93
N LEU A 412 -10.89 -13.85 12.67
CA LEU A 412 -12.32 -14.05 12.45
C LEU A 412 -12.69 -13.90 10.98
N ARG A 413 -13.52 -14.81 10.46
CA ARG A 413 -14.11 -14.69 9.11
C ARG A 413 -15.54 -15.18 9.09
N TYR A 414 -16.30 -14.75 8.08
CA TYR A 414 -17.57 -15.38 7.77
C TYR A 414 -17.37 -16.79 7.20
N GLN A 415 -18.28 -17.70 7.53
CA GLN A 415 -18.30 -19.04 6.95
C GLN A 415 -18.46 -18.96 5.42
N GLY A 416 -17.70 -19.79 4.71
CA GLY A 416 -17.66 -19.80 3.24
C GLY A 416 -16.98 -18.58 2.62
N THR A 417 -16.39 -17.69 3.42
CA THR A 417 -15.43 -16.70 2.92
C THR A 417 -14.01 -17.13 3.31
N ASP A 418 -13.02 -16.51 2.68
CA ASP A 418 -11.60 -16.73 2.96
C ASP A 418 -10.91 -15.40 3.37
N CYS A 419 -11.72 -14.41 3.74
CA CYS A 419 -11.27 -13.11 4.25
C CYS A 419 -11.39 -13.10 5.77
N ALA A 420 -10.28 -13.43 6.43
CA ALA A 420 -10.18 -13.42 7.88
C ALA A 420 -9.51 -12.13 8.36
N LEU A 421 -10.13 -11.47 9.33
CA LEU A 421 -9.67 -10.24 9.95
C LEU A 421 -9.14 -10.55 11.35
N MET A 422 -7.93 -10.10 11.65
CA MET A 422 -7.36 -10.24 12.99
C MET A 422 -7.99 -9.18 13.90
N CYS A 423 -8.76 -9.61 14.90
CA CYS A 423 -9.58 -8.75 15.73
C CYS A 423 -9.12 -8.79 17.19
N SER A 424 -8.94 -7.60 17.78
CA SER A 424 -8.70 -7.38 19.21
C SER A 424 -9.97 -6.85 19.87
N SER A 425 -10.17 -7.16 21.15
CA SER A 425 -11.36 -6.82 21.92
C SER A 425 -11.30 -5.48 22.66
N HIS A 426 -10.22 -4.69 22.49
CA HIS A 426 -9.92 -3.46 23.24
C HIS A 426 -11.00 -2.35 23.24
N SER A 427 -12.09 -2.50 22.47
CA SER A 427 -13.17 -1.50 22.38
C SER A 427 -14.41 -1.83 23.21
N ALA A 428 -14.44 -2.91 24.01
CA ALA A 428 -15.63 -3.26 24.81
C ALA A 428 -15.42 -2.96 26.31
N THR A 429 -16.30 -2.14 26.89
CA THR A 429 -16.51 -2.11 28.34
C THR A 429 -16.94 -3.51 28.79
N GLN A 430 -16.43 -3.99 29.94
CA GLN A 430 -16.71 -5.35 30.46
C GLN A 430 -18.21 -5.70 30.58
N GLN A 431 -19.09 -4.71 30.56
CA GLN A 431 -20.55 -4.88 30.69
C GLN A 431 -21.25 -5.40 29.42
N ASP A 432 -20.63 -5.30 28.24
CA ASP A 432 -21.18 -5.79 26.95
C ASP A 432 -20.33 -6.91 26.31
N ALA A 433 -19.45 -7.55 27.09
CA ALA A 433 -18.45 -8.49 26.56
C ALA A 433 -19.04 -9.87 26.25
N THR A 434 -18.87 -10.36 25.02
CA THR A 434 -19.25 -11.73 24.61
C THR A 434 -18.32 -12.80 25.19
N SER A 435 -17.13 -12.43 25.66
CA SER A 435 -16.17 -13.34 26.31
C SER A 435 -15.52 -12.71 27.56
N SER A 436 -14.81 -13.50 28.37
CA SER A 436 -14.00 -12.96 29.49
C SER A 436 -12.87 -12.04 29.03
N TYR A 437 -12.56 -12.06 27.73
CA TYR A 437 -11.54 -11.24 27.09
C TYR A 437 -12.14 -10.08 26.30
N GLY A 438 -13.45 -9.82 26.34
CA GLY A 438 -14.12 -8.72 25.63
C GLY A 438 -14.97 -9.19 24.44
N ASP A 439 -15.42 -8.26 23.59
CA ASP A 439 -16.30 -8.54 22.46
C ASP A 439 -15.57 -8.51 21.11
N PHE A 440 -15.12 -9.68 20.65
CA PHE A 440 -14.49 -9.83 19.35
C PHE A 440 -15.48 -9.73 18.18
N LEU A 441 -16.77 -10.02 18.41
CA LEU A 441 -17.79 -9.96 17.36
C LEU A 441 -18.01 -8.52 16.92
N LYS A 442 -18.24 -7.60 17.86
CA LYS A 442 -18.38 -6.18 17.55
C LYS A 442 -17.13 -5.61 16.88
N ALA A 443 -15.94 -6.02 17.32
CA ALA A 443 -14.68 -5.62 16.69
C ALA A 443 -14.61 -6.10 15.23
N PHE A 444 -14.96 -7.37 14.97
CA PHE A 444 -15.03 -7.93 13.63
C PHE A 444 -16.04 -7.21 12.74
N LEU A 445 -17.29 -7.07 13.18
CA LEU A 445 -18.34 -6.41 12.38
C LEU A 445 -17.99 -4.95 12.09
N THR A 446 -17.45 -4.21 13.07
CA THR A 446 -17.02 -2.83 12.87
C THR A 446 -15.92 -2.76 11.82
N ARG A 447 -14.86 -3.58 11.98
CA ARG A 447 -13.73 -3.60 11.05
C ARG A 447 -14.16 -4.03 9.65
N TYR A 448 -15.00 -5.07 9.55
CA TYR A 448 -15.53 -5.58 8.29
C TYR A 448 -16.37 -4.51 7.57
N GLN A 449 -17.24 -3.80 8.30
CA GLN A 449 -18.01 -2.68 7.74
C GLN A 449 -17.13 -1.50 7.29
N THR A 450 -16.11 -1.15 8.06
CA THR A 450 -15.17 -0.08 7.70
C THR A 450 -14.35 -0.43 6.46
N GLU A 451 -13.86 -1.67 6.38
CA GLU A 451 -12.97 -2.13 5.31
C GLU A 451 -13.72 -2.45 4.01
N PHE A 452 -14.93 -3.02 4.09
CA PHE A 452 -15.67 -3.53 2.93
C PHE A 452 -16.97 -2.77 2.62
N GLY A 453 -17.46 -1.92 3.53
CA GLY A 453 -18.66 -1.11 3.33
C GLY A 453 -19.99 -1.83 3.55
N PHE A 454 -19.98 -3.11 3.90
CA PHE A 454 -21.16 -3.93 4.21
C PHE A 454 -20.79 -5.06 5.19
N THR A 455 -21.79 -5.70 5.79
CA THR A 455 -21.64 -6.96 6.56
C THR A 455 -22.45 -8.08 5.89
N LEU A 456 -22.14 -9.35 6.22
CA LEU A 456 -22.90 -10.50 5.72
C LEU A 456 -23.89 -10.97 6.79
N GLU A 457 -25.18 -10.77 6.55
CA GLU A 457 -26.24 -11.24 7.44
C GLU A 457 -26.45 -12.76 7.32
N GLY A 458 -26.84 -13.40 8.43
CA GLY A 458 -27.21 -14.81 8.46
C GLY A 458 -26.06 -15.80 8.22
N ARG A 459 -24.80 -15.36 8.36
CA ARG A 459 -23.61 -16.22 8.26
C ARG A 459 -22.91 -16.37 9.59
N ASP A 460 -22.54 -17.62 9.88
CA ASP A 460 -21.70 -17.95 11.02
C ASP A 460 -20.31 -17.31 10.87
N ILE A 461 -19.67 -17.03 12.01
CA ILE A 461 -18.31 -16.51 12.07
C ILE A 461 -17.39 -17.60 12.59
N CYS A 462 -16.38 -17.96 11.81
CA CYS A 462 -15.35 -18.93 12.17
C CYS A 462 -14.15 -18.23 12.83
N VAL A 463 -13.58 -18.88 13.85
CA VAL A 463 -12.28 -18.55 14.44
C VAL A 463 -11.24 -19.46 13.80
N ASP A 464 -10.42 -18.92 12.89
CA ASP A 464 -9.40 -19.71 12.18
C ASP A 464 -8.10 -19.84 12.99
N ASP A 465 -7.85 -18.90 13.90
CA ASP A 465 -6.59 -18.80 14.64
C ASP A 465 -6.77 -17.99 15.94
N ILE A 466 -6.02 -18.36 16.98
CA ILE A 466 -5.92 -17.63 18.25
C ILE A 466 -4.47 -17.18 18.41
N ARG A 467 -4.29 -15.87 18.60
CA ARG A 467 -2.99 -15.25 18.81
C ARG A 467 -2.97 -14.46 20.10
N VAL A 468 -1.86 -14.52 20.83
CA VAL A 468 -1.59 -13.64 21.97
C VAL A 468 -0.26 -12.94 21.75
N ARG A 469 -0.31 -11.61 21.72
CA ARG A 469 0.89 -10.76 21.73
C ARG A 469 1.14 -10.28 23.15
N SER A 470 2.36 -10.42 23.63
CA SER A 470 2.77 -9.86 24.92
C SER A 470 3.95 -8.92 24.73
N VAL A 471 3.90 -7.81 25.46
CA VAL A 471 4.86 -6.73 25.37
C VAL A 471 5.52 -6.57 26.73
N GLY A 472 6.84 -6.65 26.76
CA GLY A 472 7.68 -6.29 27.90
C GLY A 472 8.09 -4.83 27.76
N LYS A 473 7.48 -3.96 28.57
CA LYS A 473 7.71 -2.51 28.50
C LYS A 473 9.12 -2.13 28.92
N SER A 474 9.83 -1.47 28.03
CA SER A 474 11.13 -0.88 28.34
C SER A 474 10.93 0.53 28.90
N LEU A 475 11.52 0.84 30.06
CA LEU A 475 11.44 2.17 30.68
C LEU A 475 12.40 3.15 29.98
N ALA A 476 12.16 3.45 28.70
CA ALA A 476 12.98 4.36 27.92
C ALA A 476 12.11 5.47 27.30
N GLY A 477 12.05 6.60 27.99
CA GLY A 477 11.51 7.85 27.45
C GLY A 477 12.29 9.01 28.04
N ALA A 478 13.25 9.54 27.28
CA ALA A 478 13.99 10.73 27.69
C ALA A 478 13.22 11.98 27.25
N ASP A 479 12.46 12.58 28.17
CA ASP A 479 11.77 13.85 27.94
C ASP A 479 12.82 14.97 27.84
N THR A 480 13.28 15.24 26.62
CA THR A 480 14.35 16.20 26.35
C THR A 480 13.73 17.51 25.88
N GLN A 481 13.60 18.46 26.80
CA GLN A 481 13.12 19.80 26.46
C GLN A 481 14.24 20.67 25.88
N VAL A 482 13.93 21.47 24.87
CA VAL A 482 14.83 22.51 24.37
C VAL A 482 14.60 23.82 25.10
N ALA A 483 15.58 24.73 25.04
CA ALA A 483 15.44 26.06 25.63
C ALA A 483 14.26 26.81 25.00
N LYS A 484 13.51 27.57 25.81
CA LYS A 484 12.45 28.45 25.31
C LYS A 484 13.04 29.52 24.41
N ALA A 485 12.27 29.89 23.39
CA ALA A 485 12.57 31.00 22.50
C ALA A 485 12.92 32.28 23.28
N SER A 486 14.01 32.93 22.87
CA SER A 486 14.41 34.26 23.36
C SER A 486 14.50 35.21 22.17
N GLY A 487 13.52 36.09 22.00
CA GLY A 487 13.44 36.99 20.84
C GLY A 487 12.95 36.31 19.55
N PRO A 488 13.11 36.96 18.39
CA PRO A 488 12.72 36.39 17.10
C PRO A 488 13.72 35.32 16.61
N PRO A 489 13.29 34.39 15.73
CA PRO A 489 14.18 33.37 15.17
C PRO A 489 15.33 33.99 14.38
N VAL A 490 16.56 33.55 14.67
CA VAL A 490 17.76 34.05 14.00
C VAL A 490 17.86 33.45 12.61
N ARG A 491 17.82 34.31 11.60
CA ARG A 491 18.01 33.93 10.20
C ARG A 491 19.50 33.90 9.86
N GLU A 492 19.98 32.75 9.40
CA GLU A 492 21.38 32.54 9.01
C GLU A 492 21.70 33.29 7.72
N LYS A 493 20.87 33.13 6.68
CA LYS A 493 21.02 33.82 5.40
C LYS A 493 19.73 33.82 4.58
N MET A 494 19.78 34.49 3.43
CA MET A 494 18.73 34.45 2.40
C MET A 494 19.27 33.80 1.14
N VAL A 495 18.45 32.96 0.52
CA VAL A 495 18.74 32.30 -0.76
C VAL A 495 17.55 32.48 -1.71
N LYS A 496 17.76 32.24 -3.01
CA LYS A 496 16.65 32.19 -3.98
C LYS A 496 16.25 30.75 -4.23
N CYS A 497 14.97 30.47 -4.01
CA CYS A 497 14.36 29.17 -4.33
C CYS A 497 13.25 29.37 -5.36
N HIS A 498 12.99 28.35 -6.18
CA HIS A 498 11.90 28.35 -7.16
C HIS A 498 10.72 27.52 -6.62
N PHE A 499 9.54 28.16 -6.60
CA PHE A 499 8.25 27.60 -6.20
C PHE A 499 7.23 27.79 -7.32
N GLU A 500 5.96 27.46 -7.06
CA GLU A 500 4.84 27.64 -7.99
C GLU A 500 4.62 29.10 -8.40
N GLU A 501 4.97 30.04 -7.52
CA GLU A 501 4.91 31.48 -7.73
C GLU A 501 6.16 32.04 -8.44
N GLY A 502 7.11 31.18 -8.81
CA GLY A 502 8.40 31.53 -9.40
C GLY A 502 9.51 31.64 -8.35
N HIS A 503 10.49 32.51 -8.60
CA HIS A 503 11.63 32.69 -7.70
C HIS A 503 11.27 33.57 -6.50
N LEU A 504 11.38 33.00 -5.30
CA LEU A 504 11.15 33.71 -4.04
C LEU A 504 12.41 33.75 -3.17
N ASP A 505 12.60 34.88 -2.50
CA ASP A 505 13.63 35.01 -1.48
C ASP A 505 13.23 34.17 -0.26
N THR A 506 14.07 33.19 0.10
CA THR A 506 13.79 32.15 1.08
C THR A 506 14.78 32.25 2.24
N GLY A 507 14.25 32.34 3.46
CA GLY A 507 15.08 32.42 4.67
C GLY A 507 15.67 31.08 5.07
N VAL A 508 16.95 31.05 5.43
CA VAL A 508 17.63 29.85 5.94
C VAL A 508 17.81 29.97 7.45
N TYR A 509 17.42 28.93 8.17
CA TYR A 509 17.50 28.83 9.63
C TYR A 509 18.20 27.52 10.02
N LEU A 510 18.94 27.53 11.12
CA LEU A 510 19.53 26.32 11.69
C LEU A 510 18.63 25.80 12.80
N LEU A 511 18.20 24.54 12.74
CA LEU A 511 17.29 23.96 13.74
C LEU A 511 17.85 24.08 15.15
N GLY A 512 19.15 23.83 15.33
CA GLY A 512 19.83 23.95 16.63
C GLY A 512 19.91 25.37 17.21
N SER A 513 19.59 26.40 16.42
CA SER A 513 19.53 27.80 16.87
C SER A 513 18.11 28.26 17.19
N LEU A 514 17.10 27.41 16.98
CA LEU A 514 15.70 27.73 17.30
C LEU A 514 15.32 27.17 18.68
N GLY A 515 14.61 27.97 19.47
CA GLY A 515 14.06 27.58 20.77
C GLY A 515 12.57 27.27 20.70
N ALA A 516 12.05 26.60 21.73
CA ALA A 516 10.63 26.25 21.83
C ALA A 516 9.73 27.49 21.72
N GLY A 517 8.72 27.44 20.86
CA GLY A 517 7.79 28.53 20.55
C GLY A 517 8.27 29.49 19.46
N HIS A 518 9.49 29.34 18.92
CA HIS A 518 9.85 30.07 17.69
C HIS A 518 8.93 29.66 16.56
N SER A 519 8.57 30.64 15.75
CA SER A 519 7.78 30.41 14.54
C SER A 519 8.44 31.02 13.32
N VAL A 520 8.45 30.27 12.22
CA VAL A 520 9.08 30.61 10.95
C VAL A 520 8.03 30.54 9.84
N ASP A 521 7.70 31.69 9.27
CA ASP A 521 6.78 31.76 8.13
C ASP A 521 7.51 31.37 6.83
N GLY A 522 6.84 30.58 5.98
CA GLY A 522 7.36 30.18 4.67
C GLY A 522 7.26 31.31 3.62
N PRO A 523 8.11 31.30 2.56
CA PRO A 523 9.09 30.26 2.23
C PRO A 523 10.35 30.32 3.10
N ALA A 524 10.71 29.19 3.68
CA ALA A 524 11.93 29.03 4.49
C ALA A 524 12.55 27.64 4.35
N ILE A 525 13.84 27.55 4.61
CA ILE A 525 14.59 26.29 4.75
C ILE A 525 15.11 26.21 6.18
N ILE A 526 14.74 25.14 6.88
CA ILE A 526 15.29 24.80 8.19
C ILE A 526 16.30 23.67 7.98
N ILE A 527 17.57 23.94 8.27
CA ILE A 527 18.68 22.99 8.16
C ILE A 527 18.85 22.26 9.48
N ASP A 528 18.73 20.94 9.43
CA ASP A 528 19.19 20.03 10.47
C ASP A 528 20.54 19.43 10.07
N LYS A 529 21.23 18.78 11.02
CA LYS A 529 22.50 18.07 10.76
C LYS A 529 22.35 16.98 9.70
N ASN A 530 21.19 16.33 9.65
CA ASN A 530 20.98 15.13 8.84
C ASN A 530 19.85 15.28 7.81
N SER A 531 19.16 16.42 7.77
CA SER A 531 18.04 16.64 6.85
C SER A 531 17.86 18.12 6.50
N THR A 532 17.13 18.36 5.41
CA THR A 532 16.71 19.71 4.98
C THR A 532 15.19 19.75 5.00
N ILE A 533 14.63 20.69 5.77
CA ILE A 533 13.18 20.87 5.91
C ILE A 533 12.79 22.11 5.10
N LEU A 534 11.91 21.92 4.11
CA LEU A 534 11.37 23.00 3.30
C LEU A 534 10.01 23.41 3.85
N VAL A 535 9.93 24.64 4.38
CA VAL A 535 8.66 25.29 4.73
C VAL A 535 8.21 26.08 3.51
N GLU A 536 7.26 25.52 2.75
CA GLU A 536 6.79 26.15 1.51
C GLU A 536 6.00 27.45 1.75
N PRO A 537 5.78 28.28 0.71
CA PRO A 537 4.86 29.40 0.79
C PRO A 537 3.50 28.99 1.38
N LYS A 538 2.87 29.89 2.13
CA LYS A 538 1.59 29.65 2.84
C LYS A 538 1.66 28.49 3.84
N CYS A 539 2.85 28.19 4.35
CA CYS A 539 3.05 27.28 5.46
C CYS A 539 3.76 28.02 6.58
N LYS A 540 3.56 27.57 7.82
CA LYS A 540 4.17 28.16 9.01
C LYS A 540 4.72 27.06 9.90
N ALA A 541 6.00 27.12 10.19
CA ALA A 541 6.65 26.21 11.11
C ALA A 541 6.65 26.77 12.54
N GLU A 542 6.50 25.90 13.52
CA GLU A 542 6.61 26.17 14.96
C GLU A 542 7.50 25.10 15.60
N ILE A 543 8.39 25.53 16.50
CA ILE A 543 9.26 24.62 17.25
C ILE A 543 8.58 24.22 18.56
N THR A 544 8.39 22.92 18.78
CA THR A 544 7.77 22.38 20.00
C THR A 544 8.67 22.50 21.23
N GLU A 545 8.14 22.20 22.42
CA GLU A 545 8.93 22.16 23.67
C GLU A 545 10.04 21.09 23.63
N GLN A 546 9.84 20.03 22.86
CA GLN A 546 10.79 18.94 22.64
C GLN A 546 11.83 19.27 21.56
N GLY A 547 11.62 20.35 20.79
CA GLY A 547 12.47 20.78 19.68
C GLY A 547 12.09 20.21 18.32
N ASP A 548 10.90 19.64 18.18
CA ASP A 548 10.36 19.16 16.91
C ASP A 548 9.82 20.32 16.07
N VAL A 549 9.66 20.09 14.77
CA VAL A 549 9.09 21.07 13.85
C VAL A 549 7.66 20.67 13.51
N ARG A 550 6.69 21.44 14.01
CA ARG A 550 5.29 21.37 13.58
C ARG A 550 5.06 22.38 12.47
N ILE A 551 4.58 21.96 11.31
CA ILE A 551 4.28 22.86 10.20
C ILE A 551 2.78 22.87 9.97
N HIS A 552 2.17 24.04 10.12
CA HIS A 552 0.82 24.30 9.67
C HIS A 552 0.82 24.53 8.16
N VAL A 553 0.04 23.73 7.45
CA VAL A 553 -0.12 23.79 6.00
C VAL A 553 -1.45 24.47 5.72
N GLU A 554 -1.40 25.70 5.22
CA GLU A 554 -2.61 26.36 4.73
C GLU A 554 -3.09 25.64 3.47
N SER A 555 -4.40 25.42 3.35
CA SER A 555 -4.93 24.88 2.10
C SER A 555 -4.64 25.90 1.01
N ALA A 556 -3.83 25.54 0.02
CA ALA A 556 -3.78 26.38 -1.17
C ALA A 556 -5.18 26.40 -1.77
N GLY A 557 -5.69 27.60 -2.08
CA GLY A 557 -6.81 27.69 -3.00
C GLY A 557 -6.48 26.91 -4.26
N HIS A 558 -7.47 26.17 -4.80
CA HIS A 558 -7.29 25.42 -6.03
C HIS A 558 -6.72 26.34 -7.11
N LYS A 559 -5.54 26.01 -7.63
CA LYS A 559 -5.01 26.67 -8.83
C LYS A 559 -5.95 26.24 -9.97
N GLU A 560 -6.53 27.19 -10.70
CA GLU A 560 -7.39 26.88 -11.83
C GLU A 560 -6.58 26.10 -12.88
N VAL A 561 -6.83 24.79 -12.96
CA VAL A 561 -6.29 23.96 -14.02
C VAL A 561 -7.23 24.12 -15.22
N GLY A 562 -6.72 24.62 -16.33
CA GLY A 562 -7.49 24.76 -17.57
C GLY A 562 -7.67 23.44 -18.31
N THR A 563 -8.47 23.45 -19.38
CA THR A 563 -8.69 22.30 -20.28
C THR A 563 -7.55 22.08 -21.28
N GLU A 564 -6.63 23.05 -21.40
CA GLU A 564 -5.47 22.99 -22.29
C GLU A 564 -4.48 21.89 -21.87
N LEU A 565 -3.80 21.30 -22.85
CA LEU A 565 -2.81 20.24 -22.63
C LEU A 565 -1.59 20.78 -21.87
N ASP A 566 -1.44 20.40 -20.61
CA ASP A 566 -0.21 20.60 -19.83
C ASP A 566 0.43 19.23 -19.52
N ALA A 567 1.70 19.04 -19.88
CA ALA A 567 2.40 17.76 -19.74
C ALA A 567 2.54 17.28 -18.29
N ILE A 568 2.63 18.21 -17.32
CA ILE A 568 2.72 17.87 -15.90
C ILE A 568 1.35 17.41 -15.41
N GLN A 569 0.29 18.16 -15.73
CA GLN A 569 -1.07 17.78 -15.39
C GLN A 569 -1.47 16.47 -16.06
N LEU A 570 -1.08 16.24 -17.32
CA LEU A 570 -1.29 14.99 -18.04
C LEU A 570 -0.74 13.80 -17.25
N SER A 571 0.47 13.94 -16.72
CA SER A 571 1.13 12.92 -15.91
C SER A 571 0.37 12.69 -14.59
N ILE A 572 -0.08 13.76 -13.92
CA ILE A 572 -0.87 13.69 -12.67
C ILE A 572 -2.22 12.98 -12.90
N PHE A 573 -2.99 13.41 -13.90
CA PHE A 573 -4.29 12.81 -14.23
C PHE A 573 -4.16 11.33 -14.61
N SER A 574 -3.11 10.98 -15.38
CA SER A 574 -2.80 9.58 -15.72
C SER A 574 -2.62 8.72 -14.46
N HIS A 575 -1.80 9.18 -13.50
CA HIS A 575 -1.63 8.48 -12.23
C HIS A 575 -2.93 8.40 -11.41
N ARG A 576 -3.78 9.42 -11.43
CA ARG A 576 -5.06 9.45 -10.70
C ARG A 576 -6.08 8.46 -11.27
N PHE A 577 -6.23 8.40 -12.59
CA PHE A 577 -7.11 7.43 -13.24
C PHE A 577 -6.61 5.99 -13.04
N MET A 578 -5.30 5.75 -13.21
CA MET A 578 -4.69 4.44 -12.96
C MET A 578 -4.88 3.99 -11.52
N SER A 579 -4.61 4.88 -10.55
CA SER A 579 -4.83 4.61 -9.14
C SER A 579 -6.29 4.23 -8.87
N THR A 580 -7.25 4.88 -9.51
CA THR A 580 -8.67 4.56 -9.31
C THR A 580 -8.99 3.13 -9.75
N ALA A 581 -8.55 2.73 -10.95
CA ALA A 581 -8.74 1.36 -11.44
C ALA A 581 -8.07 0.31 -10.54
N GLU A 582 -6.86 0.58 -10.03
CA GLU A 582 -6.19 -0.29 -9.07
C GLU A 582 -6.93 -0.40 -7.73
N GLN A 583 -7.47 0.70 -7.20
CA GLN A 583 -8.25 0.65 -5.96
C GLN A 583 -9.53 -0.18 -6.15
N MET A 584 -10.19 -0.08 -7.30
CA MET A 584 -11.32 -0.95 -7.64
C MET A 584 -10.87 -2.42 -7.64
N GLY A 585 -9.73 -2.74 -8.26
CA GLY A 585 -9.19 -4.10 -8.30
C GLY A 585 -8.85 -4.68 -6.92
N ARG A 586 -8.25 -3.88 -6.03
CA ARG A 586 -7.98 -4.29 -4.65
C ARG A 586 -9.26 -4.56 -3.86
N VAL A 587 -10.30 -3.73 -4.03
CA VAL A 587 -11.61 -3.96 -3.41
C VAL A 587 -12.21 -5.27 -3.91
N LEU A 588 -12.21 -5.50 -5.23
CA LEU A 588 -12.74 -6.71 -5.83
C LEU A 588 -12.03 -7.96 -5.31
N GLN A 589 -10.70 -7.96 -5.34
CA GLN A 589 -9.88 -9.08 -4.86
C GLN A 589 -10.17 -9.42 -3.39
N ARG A 590 -10.29 -8.41 -2.52
CA ARG A 590 -10.47 -8.63 -1.07
C ARG A 590 -11.90 -9.04 -0.68
N THR A 591 -12.90 -8.62 -1.46
CA THR A 591 -14.32 -8.88 -1.16
C THR A 591 -14.89 -10.10 -1.88
N SER A 592 -14.22 -10.58 -2.93
CA SER A 592 -14.61 -11.80 -3.64
C SER A 592 -14.31 -13.06 -2.83
N ILE A 593 -15.10 -14.11 -3.05
CA ILE A 593 -14.93 -15.40 -2.39
C ILE A 593 -14.44 -16.51 -3.33
N SER A 594 -14.61 -16.36 -4.65
CA SER A 594 -14.07 -17.35 -5.58
C SER A 594 -12.54 -17.31 -5.65
N THR A 595 -11.96 -18.51 -5.74
CA THR A 595 -10.51 -18.70 -5.93
C THR A 595 -10.01 -18.09 -7.24
N ASN A 596 -10.84 -18.04 -8.28
CA ASN A 596 -10.49 -17.45 -9.57
C ASN A 596 -10.23 -15.94 -9.45
N ILE A 597 -11.16 -15.18 -8.86
CA ILE A 597 -10.98 -13.73 -8.72
C ILE A 597 -9.93 -13.43 -7.65
N LYS A 598 -10.01 -14.09 -6.50
CA LYS A 598 -9.19 -13.73 -5.33
C LYS A 598 -7.72 -14.17 -5.44
N GLU A 599 -7.48 -15.42 -5.84
CA GLU A 599 -6.15 -16.05 -5.77
C GLU A 599 -5.49 -16.12 -7.15
N ARG A 600 -6.26 -16.47 -8.20
CA ARG A 600 -5.74 -16.50 -9.57
C ARG A 600 -5.70 -15.11 -10.21
N LEU A 601 -6.29 -14.12 -9.57
CA LEU A 601 -6.41 -12.74 -10.05
C LEU A 601 -7.08 -12.66 -11.44
N ASP A 602 -8.06 -13.55 -11.65
CA ASP A 602 -8.78 -13.68 -12.91
C ASP A 602 -9.93 -12.67 -13.00
N PHE A 603 -9.54 -11.39 -13.02
CA PHE A 603 -10.45 -10.26 -13.10
C PHE A 603 -9.79 -9.04 -13.73
N SER A 604 -10.55 -8.00 -14.06
CA SER A 604 -10.03 -6.70 -14.46
C SER A 604 -10.98 -5.59 -14.06
N CYS A 605 -10.42 -4.46 -13.63
CA CYS A 605 -11.17 -3.26 -13.29
C CYS A 605 -10.70 -2.11 -14.17
N ALA A 606 -11.64 -1.33 -14.70
CA ALA A 606 -11.36 -0.27 -15.64
C ALA A 606 -12.34 0.90 -15.53
N MET A 607 -11.87 2.05 -16.00
CA MET A 607 -12.63 3.29 -16.14
C MET A 607 -12.79 3.64 -17.62
N PHE A 608 -13.94 4.21 -17.95
CA PHE A 608 -14.32 4.57 -19.30
C PHE A 608 -14.91 5.98 -19.35
N GLY A 609 -14.70 6.68 -20.46
CA GLY A 609 -15.27 8.01 -20.70
C GLY A 609 -16.78 7.94 -20.89
N SER A 610 -17.42 9.10 -21.06
CA SER A 610 -18.86 9.22 -21.32
C SER A 610 -19.32 8.51 -22.59
N ASP A 611 -18.42 8.27 -23.54
CA ASP A 611 -18.63 7.54 -24.78
C ASP A 611 -18.31 6.04 -24.68
N GLY A 612 -17.90 5.57 -23.49
CA GLY A 612 -17.47 4.20 -23.24
C GLY A 612 -16.04 3.88 -23.70
N GLY A 613 -15.24 4.86 -24.15
CA GLY A 613 -13.83 4.65 -24.49
C GLY A 613 -12.97 4.38 -23.25
N LEU A 614 -12.02 3.44 -23.32
CA LEU A 614 -11.16 3.07 -22.19
C LEU A 614 -10.28 4.25 -21.77
N VAL A 615 -10.20 4.51 -20.46
CA VAL A 615 -9.41 5.61 -19.86
C VAL A 615 -8.23 5.08 -19.07
N ALA A 616 -8.48 4.13 -18.18
CA ALA A 616 -7.46 3.50 -17.34
C ALA A 616 -7.93 2.11 -16.91
N ASN A 617 -6.97 1.23 -16.62
CA ASN A 617 -7.23 -0.13 -16.18
C ASN A 617 -6.17 -0.62 -15.20
N ALA A 618 -6.57 -1.49 -14.28
CA ALA A 618 -5.61 -2.18 -13.42
C ALA A 618 -4.83 -3.26 -14.22
N PRO A 619 -3.56 -3.54 -13.87
CA PRO A 619 -2.67 -4.44 -14.62
C PRO A 619 -2.94 -5.91 -14.29
N HIS A 620 -4.11 -6.42 -14.66
CA HIS A 620 -4.48 -7.82 -14.43
C HIS A 620 -4.38 -8.64 -15.72
N ILE A 621 -5.44 -8.68 -16.54
CA ILE A 621 -5.52 -9.58 -17.68
C ILE A 621 -5.77 -8.80 -18.99
N PRO A 622 -4.79 -8.75 -19.91
CA PRO A 622 -4.91 -8.00 -21.17
C PRO A 622 -6.10 -8.38 -22.04
N VAL A 623 -6.52 -9.66 -22.05
CA VAL A 623 -7.65 -10.14 -22.87
C VAL A 623 -8.99 -9.48 -22.48
N HIS A 624 -9.15 -9.07 -21.22
CA HIS A 624 -10.37 -8.42 -20.76
C HIS A 624 -10.51 -7.00 -21.34
N LEU A 625 -9.40 -6.30 -21.56
CA LEU A 625 -9.40 -4.85 -21.81
C LEU A 625 -10.05 -4.49 -23.14
N GLY A 626 -9.66 -5.17 -24.22
CA GLY A 626 -10.23 -4.91 -25.54
C GLY A 626 -11.73 -5.20 -25.61
N ALA A 627 -12.19 -6.22 -24.89
CA ALA A 627 -13.59 -6.64 -24.90
C ALA A 627 -14.48 -5.80 -23.98
N MET A 628 -13.96 -5.33 -22.83
CA MET A 628 -14.73 -4.51 -21.90
C MET A 628 -15.14 -3.16 -22.48
N GLN A 629 -14.30 -2.53 -23.31
CA GLN A 629 -14.67 -1.28 -23.99
C GLN A 629 -15.92 -1.47 -24.86
N GLU A 630 -15.93 -2.52 -25.67
CA GLU A 630 -17.10 -2.85 -26.50
C GLU A 630 -18.32 -3.20 -25.64
N THR A 631 -18.14 -3.90 -24.51
CA THR A 631 -19.24 -4.17 -23.56
C THR A 631 -19.88 -2.88 -23.05
N VAL A 632 -19.08 -1.92 -22.59
CA VAL A 632 -19.61 -0.64 -22.09
C VAL A 632 -20.32 0.12 -23.20
N GLN A 633 -19.70 0.24 -24.38
CA GLN A 633 -20.31 0.92 -25.54
C GLN A 633 -21.60 0.25 -26.01
N TYR A 634 -21.68 -1.08 -25.94
CA TYR A 634 -22.90 -1.83 -26.24
C TYR A 634 -24.04 -1.44 -25.31
N GLN A 635 -23.78 -1.36 -23.99
CA GLN A 635 -24.82 -0.97 -23.02
C GLN A 635 -25.27 0.47 -23.22
N ILE A 636 -24.33 1.39 -23.53
CA ILE A 636 -24.65 2.79 -23.87
C ILE A 636 -25.61 2.86 -25.06
N ARG A 637 -25.34 2.11 -26.13
CA ARG A 637 -26.20 2.10 -27.34
C ARG A 637 -27.54 1.41 -27.10
N THR A 638 -27.57 0.35 -26.28
CA THR A 638 -28.75 -0.50 -26.10
C THR A 638 -29.73 0.06 -25.08
N ILE A 639 -29.24 0.55 -23.94
CA ILE A 639 -30.08 1.11 -22.86
C ILE A 639 -30.33 2.61 -23.11
N GLY A 640 -29.32 3.33 -23.61
CA GLY A 640 -29.47 4.73 -24.01
C GLY A 640 -29.96 5.64 -22.88
N ALA A 641 -31.11 6.29 -23.10
CA ALA A 641 -31.70 7.24 -22.17
C ALA A 641 -32.31 6.59 -20.91
N ASP A 642 -32.48 5.26 -20.89
CA ASP A 642 -33.07 4.54 -19.76
C ASP A 642 -32.05 4.20 -18.64
N LEU A 643 -30.79 4.65 -18.80
CA LEU A 643 -29.78 4.60 -17.76
C LEU A 643 -30.08 5.63 -16.68
N CYS A 644 -30.19 5.17 -15.43
CA CYS A 644 -30.42 6.03 -14.28
C CYS A 644 -29.24 5.98 -13.29
N ASP A 645 -29.15 7.01 -12.45
CA ASP A 645 -28.23 6.98 -11.31
C ASP A 645 -28.59 5.82 -10.36
N GLY A 646 -27.57 5.12 -9.87
CA GLY A 646 -27.73 3.91 -9.06
C GLY A 646 -28.03 2.62 -9.82
N ASP A 647 -28.11 2.63 -11.15
CA ASP A 647 -28.22 1.40 -11.95
C ASP A 647 -26.86 0.67 -12.04
N VAL A 648 -26.88 -0.67 -12.07
CA VAL A 648 -25.71 -1.51 -12.35
C VAL A 648 -26.10 -2.60 -13.34
N ILE A 649 -25.33 -2.73 -14.41
CA ILE A 649 -25.62 -3.62 -15.53
C ILE A 649 -24.67 -4.82 -15.50
N LEU A 650 -25.21 -6.02 -15.70
CA LEU A 650 -24.46 -7.28 -15.83
C LEU A 650 -24.54 -7.78 -17.28
N SER A 651 -23.39 -8.18 -17.83
CA SER A 651 -23.27 -8.74 -19.17
C SER A 651 -22.11 -9.74 -19.30
N ASN A 652 -22.34 -10.82 -20.04
CA ASN A 652 -21.32 -11.80 -20.46
C ASN A 652 -21.56 -12.32 -21.89
N HIS A 653 -22.61 -11.84 -22.57
CA HIS A 653 -23.00 -12.33 -23.88
C HIS A 653 -21.99 -11.88 -24.95
N PRO A 654 -21.54 -12.74 -25.89
CA PRO A 654 -20.57 -12.37 -26.92
C PRO A 654 -20.98 -11.16 -27.79
N GLN A 655 -22.25 -11.10 -28.22
CA GLN A 655 -22.81 -9.91 -28.90
C GLN A 655 -22.73 -8.59 -28.10
N ALA A 656 -22.53 -8.66 -26.79
CA ALA A 656 -22.39 -7.51 -25.89
C ALA A 656 -20.95 -7.41 -25.31
N GLY A 657 -19.95 -7.87 -26.06
CA GLY A 657 -18.53 -7.78 -25.69
C GLY A 657 -18.06 -8.81 -24.64
N GLY A 658 -18.83 -9.85 -24.38
CA GLY A 658 -18.38 -11.00 -23.57
C GLY A 658 -17.30 -11.82 -24.27
N SER A 659 -16.25 -12.21 -23.54
CA SER A 659 -15.16 -13.08 -24.01
C SER A 659 -15.58 -14.55 -24.02
N HIS A 660 -16.09 -15.01 -22.89
CA HIS A 660 -16.76 -16.30 -22.68
C HIS A 660 -17.71 -16.14 -21.49
N LEU A 661 -18.65 -17.08 -21.31
CA LEU A 661 -19.76 -16.85 -20.39
C LEU A 661 -19.35 -16.67 -18.92
N PRO A 662 -18.35 -17.36 -18.35
CA PRO A 662 -18.03 -17.16 -16.94
C PRO A 662 -17.37 -15.82 -16.63
N ASP A 663 -16.94 -15.06 -17.65
CA ASP A 663 -16.48 -13.68 -17.47
C ASP A 663 -17.68 -12.74 -17.38
N LEU A 664 -18.15 -12.52 -16.15
CA LEU A 664 -19.25 -11.62 -15.86
C LEU A 664 -18.71 -10.19 -15.77
N THR A 665 -19.17 -9.31 -16.66
CA THR A 665 -18.84 -7.88 -16.64
C THR A 665 -19.96 -7.11 -15.94
N VAL A 666 -19.61 -6.41 -14.86
CA VAL A 666 -20.48 -5.53 -14.10
C VAL A 666 -20.10 -4.08 -14.44
N ILE A 667 -21.04 -3.33 -14.99
CA ILE A 667 -20.87 -1.96 -15.50
C ILE A 667 -21.74 -1.01 -14.68
N THR A 668 -21.17 0.11 -14.24
CA THR A 668 -21.91 1.14 -13.50
C THR A 668 -21.72 2.52 -14.15
N PRO A 669 -22.80 3.19 -14.60
CA PRO A 669 -22.73 4.57 -15.05
C PRO A 669 -22.39 5.51 -13.88
N VAL A 670 -21.59 6.53 -14.16
CA VAL A 670 -21.25 7.58 -13.19
C VAL A 670 -22.04 8.84 -13.54
N PHE A 671 -22.98 9.22 -12.69
CA PHE A 671 -23.71 10.49 -12.82
C PHE A 671 -23.05 11.59 -11.99
N TYR A 672 -23.19 12.84 -12.45
CA TYR A 672 -22.72 14.01 -11.73
C TYR A 672 -23.83 15.05 -11.65
N PRO A 673 -23.97 15.82 -10.54
CA PRO A 673 -25.06 16.77 -10.36
C PRO A 673 -25.21 17.74 -11.55
N GLY A 674 -26.44 17.91 -12.02
CA GLY A 674 -26.77 18.79 -13.16
C GLY A 674 -26.50 18.19 -14.54
N GLN A 675 -25.98 16.97 -14.65
CA GLN A 675 -25.76 16.29 -15.92
C GLN A 675 -26.89 15.29 -16.21
N PRO A 676 -27.57 15.38 -17.37
CA PRO A 676 -28.68 14.48 -17.71
C PRO A 676 -28.24 13.10 -18.22
N LYS A 677 -26.91 12.89 -18.36
CA LYS A 677 -26.31 11.66 -18.88
C LYS A 677 -25.10 11.27 -18.02
N PRO A 678 -24.70 9.99 -18.03
CA PRO A 678 -23.46 9.56 -17.40
C PRO A 678 -22.25 10.34 -17.94
N VAL A 679 -21.38 10.78 -17.02
CA VAL A 679 -20.15 11.52 -17.34
C VAL A 679 -18.93 10.61 -17.50
N PHE A 680 -18.99 9.44 -16.88
CA PHE A 680 -18.01 8.35 -16.94
C PHE A 680 -18.74 7.01 -16.79
N PHE A 681 -18.04 5.91 -17.03
CA PHE A 681 -18.45 4.57 -16.61
C PHE A 681 -17.30 3.89 -15.88
N VAL A 682 -17.63 3.01 -14.95
CA VAL A 682 -16.68 2.10 -14.32
C VAL A 682 -17.15 0.68 -14.55
N ALA A 683 -16.22 -0.26 -14.75
CA ALA A 683 -16.58 -1.65 -14.89
C ALA A 683 -15.56 -2.58 -14.25
N SER A 684 -16.05 -3.73 -13.81
CA SER A 684 -15.26 -4.85 -13.34
C SER A 684 -15.71 -6.13 -14.06
N ARG A 685 -14.75 -6.91 -14.55
CA ARG A 685 -14.97 -8.23 -15.13
C ARG A 685 -14.32 -9.26 -14.22
N GLY A 686 -15.06 -10.29 -13.80
CA GLY A 686 -14.57 -11.34 -12.93
C GLY A 686 -14.89 -12.71 -13.50
N HIS A 687 -13.94 -13.63 -13.41
CA HIS A 687 -14.10 -14.99 -13.92
C HIS A 687 -14.71 -15.90 -12.84
N HIS A 688 -15.98 -16.26 -13.00
CA HIS A 688 -16.68 -17.14 -12.07
C HIS A 688 -16.39 -18.61 -12.36
N ALA A 689 -16.14 -19.42 -11.33
CA ALA A 689 -15.75 -20.82 -11.50
C ALA A 689 -16.87 -21.72 -12.10
N ASP A 690 -18.14 -21.37 -11.86
CA ASP A 690 -19.30 -22.06 -12.42
C ASP A 690 -20.48 -21.08 -12.52
N ILE A 691 -21.21 -21.14 -13.62
CA ILE A 691 -22.43 -20.38 -13.87
C ILE A 691 -23.53 -21.28 -14.49
N GLY A 692 -23.44 -22.59 -14.26
CA GLY A 692 -24.31 -23.61 -14.84
C GLY A 692 -23.84 -24.11 -16.21
N GLY A 693 -24.72 -24.84 -16.91
CA GLY A 693 -24.43 -25.49 -18.18
C GLY A 693 -24.21 -27.00 -18.05
N ILE A 694 -23.76 -27.65 -19.13
CA ILE A 694 -23.53 -29.11 -19.19
C ILE A 694 -22.38 -29.53 -18.27
N THR A 695 -21.26 -28.81 -18.33
CA THR A 695 -20.06 -29.09 -17.52
C THR A 695 -19.70 -27.90 -16.64
N PRO A 696 -19.13 -28.12 -15.44
CA PRO A 696 -18.56 -27.05 -14.64
C PRO A 696 -17.46 -26.28 -15.38
N GLY A 697 -17.28 -24.99 -15.06
CA GLY A 697 -16.24 -24.14 -15.67
C GLY A 697 -16.59 -23.54 -17.04
N SER A 698 -17.72 -23.92 -17.65
CA SER A 698 -18.13 -23.55 -19.01
C SER A 698 -17.19 -24.10 -20.11
N MET A 699 -17.42 -23.72 -21.37
CA MET A 699 -16.74 -24.23 -22.57
C MET A 699 -16.77 -25.76 -22.81
N PRO A 700 -17.91 -26.46 -22.70
CA PRO A 700 -17.99 -27.86 -23.11
C PRO A 700 -17.68 -28.01 -24.62
N PRO A 701 -16.80 -28.92 -25.04
CA PRO A 701 -16.44 -29.09 -26.46
C PRO A 701 -17.60 -29.62 -27.33
N HIS A 702 -18.72 -29.99 -26.71
CA HIS A 702 -19.89 -30.57 -27.36
C HIS A 702 -21.13 -29.65 -27.27
N SER A 703 -20.97 -28.41 -26.83
CA SER A 703 -22.06 -27.43 -26.85
C SER A 703 -22.48 -27.11 -28.28
N SER A 704 -23.77 -27.24 -28.54
CA SER A 704 -24.43 -26.83 -29.79
C SER A 704 -25.22 -25.52 -29.64
N SER A 705 -25.32 -24.98 -28.42
CA SER A 705 -26.01 -23.74 -28.09
C SER A 705 -25.36 -23.06 -26.89
N ILE A 706 -25.33 -21.72 -26.89
CA ILE A 706 -24.74 -20.92 -25.80
C ILE A 706 -25.39 -21.21 -24.43
N HIS A 707 -26.67 -21.59 -24.41
CA HIS A 707 -27.37 -21.91 -23.16
C HIS A 707 -26.89 -23.21 -22.50
N GLN A 708 -26.18 -24.06 -23.24
CA GLN A 708 -25.53 -25.27 -22.71
C GLN A 708 -24.19 -24.95 -22.03
N GLU A 709 -23.63 -23.76 -22.26
CA GLU A 709 -22.35 -23.33 -21.71
C GLU A 709 -22.50 -22.63 -20.36
N GLY A 710 -23.70 -22.11 -20.02
CA GLY A 710 -23.97 -21.46 -18.74
C GLY A 710 -25.03 -20.36 -18.82
N ALA A 711 -25.18 -19.63 -17.73
CA ALA A 711 -26.09 -18.49 -17.64
C ALA A 711 -25.67 -17.36 -18.60
N VAL A 712 -26.65 -16.76 -19.27
CA VAL A 712 -26.41 -15.76 -20.32
C VAL A 712 -27.05 -14.43 -19.95
N PHE A 713 -26.24 -13.37 -19.91
CA PHE A 713 -26.61 -12.00 -19.58
C PHE A 713 -26.21 -11.09 -20.74
N LYS A 714 -27.20 -10.55 -21.45
CA LYS A 714 -26.96 -9.62 -22.56
C LYS A 714 -26.91 -8.16 -22.08
N SER A 715 -27.95 -7.76 -21.35
CA SER A 715 -28.11 -6.47 -20.69
C SER A 715 -29.06 -6.65 -19.51
N PHE A 716 -28.52 -7.01 -18.34
CA PHE A 716 -29.30 -7.31 -17.14
C PHE A 716 -29.12 -6.21 -16.08
N LYS A 717 -30.21 -5.62 -15.58
CA LYS A 717 -30.13 -4.68 -14.43
C LYS A 717 -29.89 -5.45 -13.14
N LEU A 718 -28.62 -5.61 -12.77
CA LEU A 718 -28.19 -6.25 -11.52
C LEU A 718 -28.58 -5.42 -10.30
N VAL A 719 -28.45 -4.11 -10.43
CA VAL A 719 -28.98 -3.13 -9.49
C VAL A 719 -29.84 -2.16 -10.29
N GLU A 720 -31.01 -1.84 -9.77
CA GLU A 720 -31.90 -0.83 -10.37
C GLU A 720 -32.21 0.22 -9.32
N ALA A 721 -31.85 1.48 -9.60
CA ALA A 721 -31.99 2.61 -8.67
C ALA A 721 -31.50 2.28 -7.24
N GLY A 722 -30.33 1.64 -7.13
CA GLY A 722 -29.72 1.27 -5.84
C GLY A 722 -30.22 -0.03 -5.21
N VAL A 723 -31.19 -0.74 -5.80
CA VAL A 723 -31.73 -2.01 -5.26
C VAL A 723 -31.13 -3.21 -5.99
N PHE A 724 -30.40 -4.07 -5.27
CA PHE A 724 -29.80 -5.31 -5.82
C PHE A 724 -30.88 -6.38 -6.10
N LYS A 725 -30.95 -6.85 -7.34
CA LYS A 725 -31.98 -7.75 -7.86
C LYS A 725 -31.65 -9.23 -7.63
N GLU A 726 -31.52 -9.61 -6.36
CA GLU A 726 -31.03 -10.94 -5.97
C GLU A 726 -31.90 -12.10 -6.49
N LYS A 727 -33.23 -11.95 -6.41
CA LYS A 727 -34.16 -13.01 -6.84
C LYS A 727 -34.06 -13.22 -8.34
N GLU A 728 -33.98 -12.14 -9.09
CA GLU A 728 -33.93 -12.12 -10.55
C GLU A 728 -32.60 -12.67 -11.07
N VAL A 729 -31.47 -12.24 -10.49
CA VAL A 729 -30.15 -12.77 -10.89
C VAL A 729 -30.00 -14.24 -10.50
N THR A 730 -30.57 -14.66 -9.36
CA THR A 730 -30.64 -16.08 -8.97
C THR A 730 -31.42 -16.90 -10.00
N ALA A 731 -32.60 -16.42 -10.41
CA ALA A 731 -33.39 -17.09 -11.43
C ALA A 731 -32.62 -17.21 -12.77
N ALA A 732 -31.90 -16.15 -13.17
CA ALA A 732 -31.08 -16.16 -14.37
C ALA A 732 -29.89 -17.13 -14.28
N LEU A 733 -29.21 -17.20 -13.13
CA LEU A 733 -28.14 -18.18 -12.88
C LEU A 733 -28.62 -19.63 -12.83
N GLN A 734 -29.91 -19.85 -12.51
CA GLN A 734 -30.54 -21.17 -12.51
C GLN A 734 -31.17 -21.53 -13.86
N ALA A 735 -31.39 -20.57 -14.75
CA ALA A 735 -32.01 -20.77 -16.07
C ALA A 735 -31.36 -21.88 -16.92
N PRO A 736 -30.03 -22.12 -16.90
CA PRO A 736 -29.44 -23.23 -17.66
C PRO A 736 -30.04 -24.61 -17.32
N ALA A 737 -30.60 -24.81 -16.12
CA ALA A 737 -31.29 -26.06 -15.73
C ALA A 737 -32.50 -26.40 -16.61
N GLN A 738 -33.02 -25.44 -17.38
CA GLN A 738 -34.17 -25.64 -18.27
C GLN A 738 -33.78 -26.42 -19.54
N TYR A 739 -32.49 -26.55 -19.83
CA TYR A 739 -31.98 -27.22 -21.02
C TYR A 739 -31.58 -28.67 -20.72
N PRO A 740 -31.94 -29.64 -21.60
CA PRO A 740 -31.60 -31.05 -21.38
C PRO A 740 -30.11 -31.27 -21.14
N GLY A 741 -29.77 -31.99 -20.07
CA GLY A 741 -28.38 -32.32 -19.71
C GLY A 741 -27.58 -31.17 -19.09
N SER A 742 -28.18 -29.99 -18.90
CA SER A 742 -27.56 -28.85 -18.21
C SER A 742 -28.05 -28.73 -16.77
N SER A 743 -27.25 -28.11 -15.90
CA SER A 743 -27.69 -27.68 -14.59
C SER A 743 -27.66 -26.16 -14.51
N GLY A 744 -28.44 -25.58 -13.59
CA GLY A 744 -28.19 -24.21 -13.13
C GLY A 744 -26.81 -24.13 -12.45
N THR A 745 -26.43 -22.92 -12.04
CA THR A 745 -25.16 -22.76 -11.32
C THR A 745 -25.06 -23.70 -10.13
N ARG A 746 -23.90 -24.35 -10.03
CA ARG A 746 -23.53 -25.25 -8.94
C ARG A 746 -22.96 -24.48 -7.75
N ASN A 747 -22.60 -23.21 -7.95
CA ASN A 747 -21.93 -22.34 -6.98
C ASN A 747 -22.70 -21.01 -6.80
N LEU A 748 -24.03 -21.05 -6.69
CA LEU A 748 -24.89 -19.85 -6.59
C LEU A 748 -24.40 -18.83 -5.55
N HIS A 749 -23.98 -19.34 -4.39
CA HIS A 749 -23.50 -18.53 -3.28
C HIS A 749 -22.26 -17.71 -3.63
N ASP A 750 -21.31 -18.33 -4.34
CA ASP A 750 -20.09 -17.70 -4.85
C ASP A 750 -20.43 -16.68 -5.92
N ASN A 751 -21.33 -17.03 -6.85
CA ASN A 751 -21.78 -16.08 -7.87
C ASN A 751 -22.38 -14.81 -7.25
N LEU A 752 -23.30 -14.95 -6.29
CA LEU A 752 -23.94 -13.80 -5.64
C LEU A 752 -22.97 -12.97 -4.81
N SER A 753 -22.00 -13.61 -4.15
CA SER A 753 -21.00 -12.92 -3.33
C SER A 753 -20.02 -12.13 -4.21
N ASP A 754 -19.50 -12.75 -5.28
CA ASP A 754 -18.58 -12.12 -6.23
C ASP A 754 -19.26 -10.99 -7.02
N LEU A 755 -20.54 -11.15 -7.40
CA LEU A 755 -21.30 -10.07 -8.05
C LEU A 755 -21.47 -8.85 -7.13
N ARG A 756 -21.69 -9.05 -5.83
CA ARG A 756 -21.71 -7.95 -4.85
C ARG A 756 -20.33 -7.33 -4.69
N ALA A 757 -19.27 -8.13 -4.70
CA ALA A 757 -17.89 -7.65 -4.69
C ALA A 757 -17.57 -6.76 -5.92
N GLN A 758 -18.03 -7.14 -7.11
CA GLN A 758 -17.92 -6.34 -8.32
C GLN A 758 -18.69 -5.01 -8.24
N VAL A 759 -19.91 -5.02 -7.68
CA VAL A 759 -20.67 -3.78 -7.41
C VAL A 759 -19.91 -2.86 -6.45
N ALA A 760 -19.36 -3.41 -5.36
CA ALA A 760 -18.58 -2.65 -4.38
C ALA A 760 -17.30 -2.06 -5.00
N ALA A 761 -16.60 -2.82 -5.84
CA ALA A 761 -15.44 -2.35 -6.59
C ALA A 761 -15.81 -1.18 -7.51
N ASN A 762 -16.90 -1.28 -8.27
CA ASN A 762 -17.39 -0.19 -9.11
C ASN A 762 -17.76 1.04 -8.29
N HIS A 763 -18.46 0.87 -7.16
CA HIS A 763 -18.81 1.98 -6.27
C HIS A 763 -17.57 2.73 -5.76
N ARG A 764 -16.48 2.01 -5.46
CA ARG A 764 -15.19 2.65 -5.10
C ARG A 764 -14.66 3.52 -6.23
N GLY A 765 -14.76 3.06 -7.47
CA GLY A 765 -14.40 3.82 -8.66
C GLY A 765 -15.21 5.11 -8.79
N ILE A 766 -16.53 5.05 -8.61
CA ILE A 766 -17.45 6.20 -8.63
C ILE A 766 -17.02 7.27 -7.63
N LYS A 767 -16.75 6.86 -6.39
CA LYS A 767 -16.34 7.80 -5.33
C LYS A 767 -15.06 8.54 -5.70
N LEU A 768 -14.04 7.82 -6.15
CA LEU A 768 -12.73 8.39 -6.49
C LEU A 768 -12.79 9.33 -7.70
N ILE A 769 -13.54 8.98 -8.75
CA ILE A 769 -13.70 9.89 -9.91
C ILE A 769 -14.54 11.11 -9.54
N THR A 770 -15.54 10.96 -8.68
CA THR A 770 -16.36 12.08 -8.21
C THR A 770 -15.52 13.05 -7.37
N GLU A 771 -14.66 12.54 -6.49
CA GLU A 771 -13.68 13.35 -5.75
C GLU A 771 -12.78 14.13 -6.71
N LEU A 772 -12.27 13.49 -7.76
CA LEU A 772 -11.44 14.16 -8.77
C LEU A 772 -12.21 15.24 -9.56
N ILE A 773 -13.48 15.00 -9.90
CA ILE A 773 -14.36 15.97 -10.56
C ILE A 773 -14.64 17.17 -9.63
N ASN A 774 -14.86 16.92 -8.33
CA ASN A 774 -15.05 17.99 -7.36
C ASN A 774 -13.77 18.84 -7.20
N GLU A 775 -12.59 18.24 -7.37
CA GLU A 775 -11.28 18.89 -7.21
C GLU A 775 -10.92 19.79 -8.40
N TYR A 776 -11.16 19.33 -9.64
CA TYR A 776 -10.70 20.00 -10.87
C TYR A 776 -11.82 20.51 -11.78
N GLY A 777 -13.07 20.12 -11.54
CA GLY A 777 -14.19 20.38 -12.42
C GLY A 777 -14.33 19.37 -13.56
N LEU A 778 -15.57 19.10 -13.96
CA LEU A 778 -15.88 18.05 -14.95
C LEU A 778 -15.19 18.25 -16.30
N GLU A 779 -15.21 19.49 -16.82
CA GLU A 779 -14.64 19.81 -18.13
C GLU A 779 -13.13 19.55 -18.17
N VAL A 780 -12.42 19.88 -17.10
CA VAL A 780 -10.97 19.67 -16.96
C VAL A 780 -10.66 18.19 -16.91
N VAL A 781 -11.34 17.43 -16.05
CA VAL A 781 -11.13 15.97 -15.93
C VAL A 781 -11.37 15.28 -17.28
N GLN A 782 -12.43 15.66 -18.00
CA GLN A 782 -12.72 15.09 -19.32
C GLN A 782 -11.75 15.55 -20.41
N ALA A 783 -11.20 16.77 -20.33
CA ALA A 783 -10.17 17.24 -21.26
C ALA A 783 -8.88 16.43 -21.08
N TYR A 784 -8.40 16.26 -19.84
CA TYR A 784 -7.20 15.47 -19.57
C TYR A 784 -7.37 13.98 -19.87
N MET A 785 -8.57 13.43 -19.66
CA MET A 785 -8.91 12.09 -20.14
C MET A 785 -8.67 11.96 -21.66
N LYS A 786 -9.18 12.90 -22.48
CA LYS A 786 -8.99 12.89 -23.93
C LYS A 786 -7.52 13.07 -24.31
N HIS A 787 -6.81 13.97 -23.64
CA HIS A 787 -5.38 14.19 -23.86
C HIS A 787 -4.56 12.92 -23.62
N ILE A 788 -4.89 12.15 -22.58
CA ILE A 788 -4.25 10.86 -22.30
C ILE A 788 -4.53 9.90 -23.44
N GLN A 789 -5.80 9.70 -23.81
CA GLN A 789 -6.22 8.79 -24.88
C GLN A 789 -5.53 9.10 -26.23
N VAL A 790 -5.31 10.38 -26.55
CA VAL A 790 -4.61 10.80 -27.78
C VAL A 790 -3.10 10.58 -27.70
N ASN A 791 -2.48 10.77 -26.53
CA ASN A 791 -1.03 10.62 -26.37
C ASN A 791 -0.58 9.15 -26.21
N THR A 792 -1.45 8.25 -25.74
CA THR A 792 -1.19 6.81 -25.74
C THR A 792 -1.51 6.21 -27.10
N SER A 793 -0.48 5.80 -27.86
CA SER A 793 -0.68 4.98 -29.07
C SER A 793 -1.27 3.61 -28.68
N PRO A 794 -1.96 2.91 -29.59
CA PRO A 794 -2.50 1.55 -29.34
C PRO A 794 -1.46 0.56 -28.77
N ASP A 795 -0.17 0.77 -29.06
CA ASP A 795 0.94 -0.07 -28.58
C ASP A 795 1.31 0.17 -27.11
N THR A 796 0.93 1.30 -26.52
CA THR A 796 1.29 1.67 -25.13
C THR A 796 0.32 1.14 -24.06
N TRP A 797 -0.90 0.74 -24.43
CA TRP A 797 -1.87 0.12 -23.51
C TRP A 797 -1.41 -1.22 -22.95
N PHE A 798 -0.46 -1.88 -23.64
CA PHE A 798 0.04 -3.21 -23.29
C PHE A 798 1.36 -3.20 -22.51
N SER A 799 1.97 -2.02 -22.29
CA SER A 799 3.15 -1.94 -21.44
C SER A 799 2.69 -1.68 -20.00
N PRO A 800 2.83 -2.64 -19.06
CA PRO A 800 2.83 -2.25 -17.66
C PRO A 800 3.90 -1.15 -17.50
N VAL A 801 3.56 -0.07 -16.81
CA VAL A 801 4.61 0.72 -16.16
C VAL A 801 5.41 -0.32 -15.36
N PRO A 802 6.72 -0.51 -15.63
CA PRO A 802 7.49 -1.53 -14.93
C PRO A 802 7.36 -1.26 -13.43
N LEU A 803 7.02 -2.30 -12.67
CA LEU A 803 7.09 -2.29 -11.21
C LEU A 803 8.54 -2.11 -10.75
#